data_AF-A0A1B7HRA1-F1
#
_entry.id   AF-A0A1B7HRA1-F1
#
_cell.length_a   1.000
_cell.length_b   1.000
_cell.length_c   1.000
_cell.angle_alpha   90.00
_cell.angle_beta   90.00
_cell.angle_gamma   90.00
#
_symmetry.space_group_name_H-M   'P 1'
#
loop_
_entity.id
_entity.type
_entity.pdbx_description
1 polymer ?
#
loop_
_entity_poly.entity_id
_entity_poly.type
_entity_poly.pdbx_seq_one_letter_code
_entity_poly.pdbx_strand_id
1 'polypeptide(L)'
;MPENKQHGACPACGGTDRFRFDNKDERGTWFCNQCGHGDGLDLVKQVLKVDIGVAASRVGDVLNGAAFTQAVSPLPARKEASDSAGSENVAARVSGVLKSTLPGSSPYLARKGLGHVVIPVLPDGRLCLALTDIRGAVCGAQFIAPDGSKKIMAGSTKKGAVWTPAPLPEKPACILIGTGVATTLSAGMLHEGVIIAALDDGNLRAVALAVRERWPLARIIIVADNDWHFPGELDERGKPKINSGKLNGEKAALAVNGWIALPPGEMKMDWDDYRQHHGIEAAKMAFTVSLREMNATKLHEARRSLGDSVVLSDEEVTELERLNQKYTHVTIGGKHRVVSMKPCMVNGKTHVFEELSQFRNYFLHEKQIAKRSQGAAWLQWPGKAYKPDGVGFYPRPEKCPPQVYNLFTGWGVTPREGDVSPYLEHLEKVICAGNHQAFLYLVGWLAHLVQRPDEKPSVAIVLKAIPGTGKGTTVKPILQMMGQYGVQVNGAGQIAGKFNATMANKLMVFADEVTVNSSREADRLKGIISEDTINLERKGIDPEPMPNFSRLIFASNSEQVLRASIRERRYLVLEPTPEHAQEKNYFDRLHNWINNDGASHLMAYLLNTDLSTFDPRRAPVTAGLVREILSNLPPAENYVYRELCSPSPFRGLARLSASEEVTRFMAQFQEEGFAMNAPAARRMMGRIFAAIGLERVGRADRGGIFYELPAKEDFEGWDAIRSSFAGMLNSAPEQVFGESFW
;
A
#
# COMPACT_ATOMS: atom_id res chain seq x y z
N MET A 1 -31.61 -43.00 18.19
CA MET A 1 -32.30 -41.79 18.68
C MET A 1 -33.75 -42.16 18.93
N PRO A 2 -34.39 -41.68 20.01
CA PRO A 2 -35.80 -41.98 20.26
C PRO A 2 -36.68 -41.42 19.12
N GLU A 3 -37.75 -42.14 18.80
CA GLU A 3 -38.71 -41.72 17.77
C GLU A 3 -39.42 -40.42 18.18
N ASN A 4 -39.94 -39.69 17.18
CA ASN A 4 -40.44 -38.32 17.34
C ASN A 4 -41.45 -38.23 18.51
N LYS A 5 -41.20 -37.30 19.46
CA LYS A 5 -41.96 -37.06 20.71
C LYS A 5 -41.81 -38.10 21.84
N GLN A 6 -40.96 -39.13 21.71
CA GLN A 6 -40.63 -40.02 22.83
C GLN A 6 -39.38 -39.54 23.58
N HIS A 7 -39.34 -39.80 24.89
CA HIS A 7 -38.15 -39.57 25.70
C HIS A 7 -37.18 -40.75 25.57
N GLY A 8 -35.89 -40.48 25.67
CA GLY A 8 -34.85 -41.50 25.64
C GLY A 8 -33.47 -40.96 26.01
N ALA A 9 -32.45 -41.74 25.68
CA ALA A 9 -31.09 -41.46 26.08
C ALA A 9 -30.51 -40.24 25.35
N CYS A 10 -29.88 -39.33 26.09
CA CYS A 10 -29.26 -38.13 25.52
C CYS A 10 -27.89 -38.46 24.90
N PRO A 11 -27.66 -38.18 23.61
CA PRO A 11 -26.36 -38.44 22.98
C PRO A 11 -25.23 -37.54 23.49
N ALA A 12 -25.55 -36.39 24.08
CA ALA A 12 -24.54 -35.45 24.55
C ALA A 12 -24.08 -35.74 25.99
N CYS A 13 -25.02 -36.04 26.92
CA CYS A 13 -24.68 -36.29 28.33
C CYS A 13 -24.85 -37.74 28.80
N GLY A 14 -25.38 -38.65 27.96
CA GLY A 14 -25.56 -40.06 28.29
C GLY A 14 -26.71 -40.39 29.26
N GLY A 15 -27.49 -39.40 29.70
CA GLY A 15 -28.64 -39.65 30.59
C GLY A 15 -29.74 -40.46 29.91
N THR A 16 -30.38 -41.40 30.61
CA THR A 16 -31.18 -42.50 30.02
C THR A 16 -32.58 -42.15 29.51
N ASP A 17 -33.27 -41.15 30.08
CA ASP A 17 -34.68 -40.83 29.74
C ASP A 17 -34.97 -39.31 29.77
N ARG A 18 -34.05 -38.50 29.25
CA ARG A 18 -34.13 -37.03 29.40
C ARG A 18 -34.05 -36.24 28.11
N PHE A 19 -33.88 -36.93 26.98
CA PHE A 19 -33.75 -36.34 25.66
C PHE A 19 -34.95 -36.72 24.79
N ARG A 20 -35.46 -35.76 24.02
CA ARG A 20 -36.51 -35.99 23.02
C ARG A 20 -36.26 -35.16 21.78
N PHE A 21 -36.59 -35.71 20.61
CA PHE A 21 -36.86 -34.90 19.43
C PHE A 21 -38.29 -34.38 19.56
N ASP A 22 -38.44 -33.07 19.74
CA ASP A 22 -39.75 -32.46 19.82
C ASP A 22 -40.24 -31.96 18.46
N ASN A 23 -39.32 -31.80 17.49
CA ASN A 23 -39.57 -31.37 16.13
C ASN A 23 -40.58 -30.22 16.06
N LYS A 24 -40.51 -29.29 17.02
CA LYS A 24 -41.41 -28.14 17.09
C LYS A 24 -41.25 -27.33 15.81
N ASP A 25 -42.38 -26.97 15.23
CA ASP A 25 -42.45 -26.23 13.96
C ASP A 25 -41.73 -26.92 12.78
N GLU A 26 -41.59 -28.25 12.80
CA GLU A 26 -40.93 -29.04 11.74
C GLU A 26 -39.45 -28.67 11.50
N ARG A 27 -38.79 -28.08 12.50
CA ARG A 27 -37.40 -27.61 12.39
C ARG A 27 -36.33 -28.63 12.78
N GLY A 28 -36.73 -29.87 13.10
CA GLY A 28 -35.82 -30.90 13.59
C GLY A 28 -35.24 -30.58 14.98
N THR A 29 -35.97 -29.83 15.81
CA THR A 29 -35.51 -29.42 17.15
C THR A 29 -35.54 -30.55 18.17
N TRP A 30 -34.65 -30.44 19.15
CA TRP A 30 -34.50 -31.39 20.24
C TRP A 30 -34.43 -30.67 21.58
N PHE A 31 -34.72 -31.42 22.64
CA PHE A 31 -34.66 -30.93 24.00
C PHE A 31 -34.09 -32.00 24.94
N CYS A 32 -33.21 -31.58 25.84
CA CYS A 32 -32.70 -32.35 26.96
C CYS A 32 -32.86 -31.57 28.26
N ASN A 33 -33.43 -32.20 29.31
CA ASN A 33 -33.61 -31.54 30.61
C ASN A 33 -32.30 -31.00 31.24
N GLN A 34 -31.13 -31.52 30.85
CA GLN A 34 -29.83 -31.09 31.38
C GLN A 34 -28.99 -30.30 30.38
N CYS A 35 -29.00 -30.69 29.11
CA CYS A 35 -28.14 -30.06 28.09
C CYS A 35 -28.76 -28.81 27.45
N GLY A 36 -30.05 -28.56 27.69
CA GLY A 36 -30.80 -27.49 27.04
C GLY A 36 -31.52 -27.96 25.78
N HIS A 37 -31.68 -27.07 24.82
CA HIS A 37 -32.41 -27.31 23.57
C HIS A 37 -31.67 -26.65 22.40
N GLY A 38 -31.97 -27.09 21.19
CA GLY A 38 -31.38 -26.53 19.99
C GLY A 38 -31.94 -27.17 18.72
N ASP A 39 -31.34 -26.80 17.60
CA ASP A 39 -31.60 -27.45 16.31
C ASP A 39 -30.66 -28.64 16.07
N GLY A 40 -30.80 -29.30 14.91
CA GLY A 40 -29.97 -30.46 14.57
C GLY A 40 -28.46 -30.15 14.51
N LEU A 41 -28.07 -28.95 14.10
CA LEU A 41 -26.67 -28.53 14.04
C LEU A 41 -26.10 -28.25 15.44
N ASP A 42 -26.90 -27.65 16.31
CA ASP A 42 -26.54 -27.48 17.72
C ASP A 42 -26.30 -28.83 18.42
N LEU A 43 -27.10 -29.86 18.09
CA LEU A 43 -26.90 -31.20 18.63
C LEU A 43 -25.57 -31.79 18.20
N VAL A 44 -25.23 -31.69 16.91
CA VAL A 44 -23.98 -32.22 16.34
C VAL A 44 -22.79 -31.49 16.97
N LYS A 45 -22.87 -30.17 17.08
CA LYS A 45 -21.87 -29.34 17.75
C LYS A 45 -21.64 -29.81 19.19
N GLN A 46 -22.72 -30.06 19.93
CA GLN A 46 -22.66 -30.41 21.35
C GLN A 46 -22.18 -31.86 21.58
N VAL A 47 -22.59 -32.80 20.74
CA VAL A 47 -22.18 -34.21 20.82
C VAL A 47 -20.72 -34.38 20.40
N LEU A 48 -20.30 -33.72 19.32
CA LEU A 48 -18.94 -33.84 18.78
C LEU A 48 -17.94 -32.85 19.41
N LYS A 49 -18.41 -31.88 20.20
CA LYS A 49 -17.61 -30.80 20.83
C LYS A 49 -16.74 -30.03 19.82
N VAL A 50 -17.33 -29.67 18.68
CA VAL A 50 -16.66 -28.89 17.61
C VAL A 50 -17.32 -27.51 17.45
N ASP A 51 -16.72 -26.62 16.66
CA ASP A 51 -17.39 -25.37 16.28
C ASP A 51 -18.47 -25.59 15.21
N ILE A 52 -19.28 -24.55 14.96
CA ILE A 52 -20.42 -24.62 14.05
C ILE A 52 -20.02 -24.85 12.58
N GLY A 53 -18.84 -24.38 12.17
CA GLY A 53 -18.33 -24.58 10.81
C GLY A 53 -17.96 -26.03 10.57
N VAL A 54 -17.26 -26.65 11.53
CA VAL A 54 -16.91 -28.08 11.47
C VAL A 54 -18.16 -28.96 11.59
N ALA A 55 -19.13 -28.60 12.44
CA ALA A 55 -20.41 -29.31 12.52
C ALA A 55 -21.19 -29.24 11.20
N ALA A 56 -21.26 -28.06 10.56
CA ALA A 56 -21.92 -27.87 9.27
C ALA A 56 -21.23 -28.62 8.12
N SER A 57 -19.89 -28.66 8.11
CA SER A 57 -19.14 -29.46 7.15
C SER A 57 -19.48 -30.94 7.26
N ARG A 58 -19.47 -31.49 8.48
CA ARG A 58 -19.77 -32.92 8.70
C ARG A 58 -21.21 -33.30 8.34
N VAL A 59 -22.17 -32.41 8.61
CA VAL A 59 -23.56 -32.59 8.17
C VAL A 59 -23.64 -32.51 6.64
N GLY A 60 -22.93 -31.56 6.03
CA GLY A 60 -22.82 -31.42 4.58
C GLY A 60 -22.22 -32.65 3.89
N ASP A 61 -21.19 -33.27 4.48
CA ASP A 61 -20.56 -34.50 3.95
C ASP A 61 -21.56 -35.67 3.89
N VAL A 62 -22.42 -35.80 4.91
CA VAL A 62 -23.46 -36.84 4.96
C VAL A 62 -24.60 -36.54 3.99
N LEU A 63 -25.02 -35.28 3.89
CA LEU A 63 -26.09 -34.86 2.97
C LEU A 63 -25.66 -34.93 1.50
N ASN A 64 -24.40 -34.63 1.18
CA ASN A 64 -23.84 -34.72 -0.17
C ASN A 64 -23.55 -36.16 -0.61
N GLY A 65 -23.53 -37.13 0.32
CA GLY A 65 -23.38 -38.55 0.02
C GLY A 65 -24.70 -39.27 -0.35
N ALA A 66 -25.86 -38.64 -0.12
CA ALA A 66 -27.17 -39.20 -0.44
C ALA A 66 -27.82 -38.43 -1.60
N ALA A 67 -27.85 -39.03 -2.79
CA ALA A 67 -28.54 -38.50 -3.95
C ALA A 67 -30.07 -38.43 -3.69
N PHE A 68 -30.59 -37.24 -3.44
CA PHE A 68 -32.03 -36.96 -3.43
C PHE A 68 -32.39 -35.96 -4.53
N THR A 69 -33.10 -36.45 -5.53
CA THR A 69 -33.77 -35.70 -6.61
C THR A 69 -35.18 -35.30 -6.18
N GLN A 70 -35.50 -33.99 -6.14
CA GLN A 70 -36.79 -33.44 -6.58
C GLN A 70 -36.83 -31.90 -6.53
N ALA A 71 -37.75 -31.34 -7.33
CA ALA A 71 -37.81 -29.99 -7.84
C ALA A 71 -38.51 -28.94 -6.94
N VAL A 72 -37.90 -27.75 -6.88
CA VAL A 72 -38.45 -26.37 -6.96
C VAL A 72 -39.44 -25.83 -5.89
N SER A 73 -38.89 -24.87 -5.12
CA SER A 73 -39.44 -23.59 -4.57
C SER A 73 -40.39 -23.57 -3.36
N PRO A 74 -40.46 -22.46 -2.59
CA PRO A 74 -39.47 -21.41 -2.26
C PRO A 74 -39.14 -21.38 -0.75
N LEU A 75 -38.05 -20.70 -0.38
CA LEU A 75 -37.69 -20.39 1.01
C LEU A 75 -38.87 -19.74 1.77
N PRO A 76 -39.29 -20.26 2.94
CA PRO A 76 -40.31 -19.63 3.74
C PRO A 76 -39.76 -18.39 4.45
N ALA A 77 -40.66 -17.43 4.58
CA ALA A 77 -40.52 -16.19 5.32
C ALA A 77 -39.90 -16.40 6.72
N ARG A 78 -39.02 -15.46 7.08
CA ARG A 78 -38.51 -15.29 8.45
C ARG A 78 -39.71 -15.05 9.37
N LYS A 79 -40.03 -16.04 10.23
CA LYS A 79 -41.10 -15.96 11.24
C LYS A 79 -40.96 -14.66 12.04
N GLU A 80 -42.00 -13.84 11.93
CA GLU A 80 -42.42 -12.88 12.93
C GLU A 80 -42.41 -13.57 14.30
N ALA A 81 -41.72 -12.95 15.26
CA ALA A 81 -42.00 -13.20 16.66
C ALA A 81 -43.43 -12.69 16.90
N SER A 82 -44.25 -13.53 17.50
CA SER A 82 -45.60 -13.21 17.92
C SER A 82 -45.57 -12.13 19.01
N ASP A 83 -45.82 -10.88 18.62
CA ASP A 83 -46.45 -9.90 19.50
C ASP A 83 -47.94 -9.87 19.15
N SER A 84 -48.69 -10.83 19.69
CA SER A 84 -50.15 -10.69 19.84
C SER A 84 -50.44 -9.72 21.00
N ALA A 85 -49.98 -8.47 20.83
CA ALA A 85 -50.35 -7.31 21.63
C ALA A 85 -50.08 -6.03 20.80
N GLY A 86 -51.04 -5.68 19.93
CA GLY A 86 -51.11 -4.36 19.29
C GLY A 86 -50.69 -4.29 17.82
N SER A 87 -51.45 -4.87 16.90
CA SER A 87 -51.42 -4.43 15.50
C SER A 87 -52.13 -3.06 15.39
N GLU A 88 -51.47 -2.02 15.88
CA GLU A 88 -51.73 -0.68 15.36
C GLU A 88 -51.07 -0.58 13.98
N ASN A 89 -51.87 -0.22 12.97
CA ASN A 89 -51.41 0.11 11.61
C ASN A 89 -50.12 0.96 11.69
N VAL A 90 -49.05 0.57 10.98
CA VAL A 90 -47.77 1.31 10.96
C VAL A 90 -48.00 2.80 10.67
N ALA A 91 -48.95 3.13 9.80
CA ALA A 91 -49.35 4.51 9.52
C ALA A 91 -49.92 5.22 10.76
N ALA A 92 -50.70 4.54 11.60
CA ALA A 92 -51.24 5.08 12.84
C ALA A 92 -50.13 5.32 13.88
N ARG A 93 -49.16 4.41 13.98
CA ARG A 93 -47.99 4.59 14.86
C ARG A 93 -47.10 5.75 14.41
N VAL A 94 -46.82 5.86 13.12
CA VAL A 94 -46.08 7.01 12.56
C VAL A 94 -46.85 8.31 12.82
N SER A 95 -48.17 8.32 12.59
CA SER A 95 -49.02 9.47 12.89
C SER A 95 -48.99 9.85 14.37
N GLY A 96 -49.04 8.86 15.27
CA GLY A 96 -48.93 9.07 16.71
C GLY A 96 -47.61 9.71 17.12
N VAL A 97 -46.49 9.27 16.54
CA VAL A 97 -45.18 9.88 16.77
C VAL A 97 -45.09 11.28 16.17
N LEU A 98 -45.63 11.51 14.97
CA LEU A 98 -45.63 12.85 14.36
C LEU A 98 -46.43 13.87 15.18
N LYS A 99 -47.50 13.46 15.88
CA LYS A 99 -48.27 14.34 16.76
C LYS A 99 -47.46 14.88 17.96
N SER A 100 -46.41 14.18 18.38
CA SER A 100 -45.53 14.63 19.46
C SER A 100 -44.36 15.47 18.96
N THR A 101 -44.27 15.72 17.65
CA THR A 101 -43.22 16.57 17.06
C THR A 101 -43.66 18.03 16.96
N LEU A 102 -42.68 18.92 16.94
CA LEU A 102 -42.87 20.32 16.59
C LEU A 102 -42.12 20.61 15.27
N PRO A 103 -42.68 21.46 14.38
CA PRO A 103 -41.92 21.97 13.24
C PRO A 103 -40.72 22.76 13.74
N GLY A 104 -39.52 22.38 13.32
CA GLY A 104 -38.30 23.07 13.75
C GLY A 104 -37.06 22.66 12.97
N SER A 105 -35.94 23.23 13.39
CA SER A 105 -34.62 22.89 12.88
C SER A 105 -33.91 21.99 13.90
N SER A 106 -33.47 20.81 13.46
CA SER A 106 -32.68 19.94 14.34
C SER A 106 -31.22 20.41 14.41
N PRO A 107 -30.55 20.27 15.57
CA PRO A 107 -29.11 20.51 15.68
C PRO A 107 -28.28 19.79 14.62
N TYR A 108 -28.72 18.61 14.14
CA TYR A 108 -28.08 17.90 13.04
C TYR A 108 -28.08 18.71 11.74
N LEU A 109 -29.23 19.26 11.31
CA LEU A 109 -29.33 20.05 10.09
C LEU A 109 -28.62 21.40 10.23
N ALA A 110 -28.69 22.01 11.42
CA ALA A 110 -27.96 23.24 11.69
C ALA A 110 -26.44 23.05 11.50
N ARG A 111 -25.84 21.98 12.05
CA ARG A 111 -24.42 21.67 11.84
C ARG A 111 -24.08 21.36 10.39
N LYS A 112 -25.04 20.83 9.63
CA LYS A 112 -24.88 20.54 8.20
C LYS A 112 -25.06 21.80 7.32
N GLY A 113 -25.31 22.98 7.90
CA GLY A 113 -25.58 24.21 7.15
C GLY A 113 -26.98 24.28 6.53
N LEU A 114 -27.87 23.36 6.93
CA LEU A 114 -29.24 23.20 6.44
C LEU A 114 -30.27 23.64 7.49
N GLY A 115 -29.88 24.52 8.42
CA GLY A 115 -30.71 24.93 9.54
C GLY A 115 -32.01 25.66 9.15
N HIS A 116 -32.10 26.16 7.92
CA HIS A 116 -33.30 26.79 7.37
C HIS A 116 -34.40 25.79 6.97
N VAL A 117 -34.07 24.49 6.90
CA VAL A 117 -35.01 23.44 6.52
C VAL A 117 -35.84 23.04 7.74
N VAL A 118 -37.17 23.16 7.62
CA VAL A 118 -38.12 22.86 8.70
C VAL A 118 -38.66 21.44 8.52
N ILE A 119 -38.36 20.56 9.47
CA ILE A 119 -38.79 19.15 9.49
C ILE A 119 -39.35 18.84 10.89
N PRO A 120 -40.31 17.92 11.05
CA PRO A 120 -40.75 17.44 12.35
C PRO A 120 -39.60 17.02 13.29
N VAL A 121 -39.52 17.66 14.47
CA VAL A 121 -38.53 17.37 15.52
C VAL A 121 -39.22 16.92 16.80
N LEU A 122 -38.75 15.83 17.40
CA LEU A 122 -39.21 15.36 18.71
C LEU A 122 -38.67 16.26 19.84
N PRO A 123 -39.31 16.24 21.04
CA PRO A 123 -38.87 17.05 22.18
C PRO A 123 -37.42 16.78 22.63
N ASP A 124 -36.90 15.59 22.34
CA ASP A 124 -35.52 15.19 22.62
C ASP A 124 -34.50 15.63 21.54
N GLY A 125 -34.94 16.43 20.56
CA GLY A 125 -34.11 17.01 19.51
C GLY A 125 -33.88 16.11 18.29
N ARG A 126 -34.44 14.89 18.26
CA ARG A 126 -34.33 13.99 17.11
C ARG A 126 -35.26 14.43 15.98
N LEU A 127 -34.77 14.42 14.74
CA LEU A 127 -35.64 14.51 13.56
C LEU A 127 -36.51 13.26 13.45
N CYS A 128 -37.76 13.45 13.04
CA CYS A 128 -38.69 12.38 12.70
C CYS A 128 -39.07 12.48 11.21
N LEU A 129 -38.56 11.55 10.42
CA LEU A 129 -38.80 11.46 8.98
C LEU A 129 -39.90 10.42 8.74
N ALA A 130 -41.07 10.86 8.30
CA ALA A 130 -42.09 9.94 7.80
C ALA A 130 -41.61 9.29 6.49
N LEU A 131 -41.59 7.97 6.44
CA LEU A 131 -41.19 7.22 5.26
C LEU A 131 -42.43 6.79 4.49
N THR A 132 -42.41 6.98 3.18
CA THR A 132 -43.47 6.50 2.28
C THR A 132 -42.89 5.59 1.21
N ASP A 133 -43.73 4.80 0.56
CA ASP A 133 -43.39 4.29 -0.77
C ASP A 133 -43.42 5.43 -1.81
N ILE A 134 -43.08 5.10 -3.07
CA ILE A 134 -43.11 6.10 -4.13
C ILE A 134 -44.52 6.55 -4.51
N ARG A 135 -45.59 5.92 -4.00
CA ARG A 135 -47.00 6.27 -4.24
C ARG A 135 -47.57 7.12 -3.09
N GLY A 136 -46.82 7.32 -2.01
CA GLY A 136 -47.21 8.11 -0.84
C GLY A 136 -47.81 7.30 0.31
N ALA A 137 -47.85 5.97 0.23
CA ALA A 137 -48.32 5.14 1.34
C ALA A 137 -47.26 5.09 2.45
N VAL A 138 -47.67 5.36 3.69
CA VAL A 138 -46.76 5.37 4.84
C VAL A 138 -46.23 3.97 5.11
N CYS A 139 -44.91 3.81 5.04
CA CYS A 139 -44.21 2.54 5.24
C CYS A 139 -43.37 2.51 6.53
N GLY A 140 -43.26 3.64 7.23
CA GLY A 140 -42.55 3.71 8.50
C GLY A 140 -42.07 5.11 8.87
N ALA A 141 -41.09 5.17 9.79
CA ALA A 141 -40.40 6.39 10.15
C ALA A 141 -38.91 6.14 10.39
N GLN A 142 -38.07 7.14 10.07
CA GLN A 142 -36.65 7.17 10.44
C GLN A 142 -36.39 8.34 11.38
N PHE A 143 -35.64 8.08 12.44
CA PHE A 143 -35.18 9.08 13.39
C PHE A 143 -33.72 9.42 13.12
N ILE A 144 -33.37 10.71 13.14
CA ILE A 144 -31.98 11.18 13.10
C ILE A 144 -31.71 11.97 14.38
N ALA A 145 -30.77 11.50 15.19
CA ALA A 145 -30.43 12.15 16.45
C ALA A 145 -29.59 13.41 16.25
N PRO A 146 -29.49 14.27 17.29
CA PRO A 146 -28.69 15.47 17.21
C PRO A 146 -27.26 15.23 16.77
N ASP A 147 -26.64 14.07 17.04
CA ASP A 147 -25.27 13.70 16.61
C ASP A 147 -25.18 13.18 15.16
N GLY A 148 -26.31 12.90 14.52
CA GLY A 148 -26.41 12.34 13.18
C GLY A 148 -26.65 10.82 13.14
N SER A 149 -26.68 10.13 14.27
CA SER A 149 -27.01 8.70 14.33
C SER A 149 -28.45 8.45 13.88
N LYS A 150 -28.65 7.43 13.04
CA LYS A 150 -29.93 7.14 12.38
C LYS A 150 -30.55 5.85 12.92
N LYS A 151 -31.85 5.85 13.22
CA LYS A 151 -32.59 4.67 13.67
C LYS A 151 -33.94 4.56 12.95
N ILE A 152 -34.29 3.38 12.45
CA ILE A 152 -35.60 3.14 11.83
C ILE A 152 -36.59 2.68 12.91
N MET A 153 -37.82 3.18 12.87
CA MET A 153 -38.90 2.77 13.77
C MET A 153 -39.21 1.27 13.57
N ALA A 154 -39.33 0.53 14.67
CA ALA A 154 -39.65 -0.90 14.62
C ALA A 154 -40.97 -1.16 13.87
N GLY A 155 -40.97 -2.16 12.99
CA GLY A 155 -42.11 -2.47 12.11
C GLY A 155 -42.13 -1.70 10.78
N SER A 156 -41.18 -0.78 10.53
CA SER A 156 -41.08 -0.09 9.24
C SER A 156 -40.56 -0.99 8.12
N THR A 157 -41.05 -0.80 6.90
CA THR A 157 -40.49 -1.43 5.68
C THR A 157 -39.52 -0.47 5.00
N LYS A 158 -38.22 -0.76 5.05
CA LYS A 158 -37.17 0.11 4.47
C LYS A 158 -37.02 -0.03 2.94
N LYS A 159 -37.10 -1.25 2.41
CA LYS A 159 -36.81 -1.52 0.99
C LYS A 159 -37.81 -0.78 0.10
N GLY A 160 -37.31 0.12 -0.75
CA GLY A 160 -38.14 0.97 -1.62
C GLY A 160 -38.81 2.14 -0.92
N ALA A 161 -38.63 2.30 0.39
CA ALA A 161 -39.10 3.46 1.13
C ALA A 161 -38.26 4.69 0.82
N VAL A 162 -38.90 5.85 0.85
CA VAL A 162 -38.31 7.14 0.57
C VAL A 162 -38.72 8.17 1.61
N TRP A 163 -37.91 9.21 1.73
CA TRP A 163 -38.33 10.48 2.32
C TRP A 163 -38.23 11.59 1.26
N THR A 164 -39.20 12.51 1.28
CA THR A 164 -39.22 13.68 0.40
C THR A 164 -39.50 14.94 1.22
N PRO A 165 -38.85 16.08 0.92
CA PRO A 165 -39.09 17.34 1.63
C PRO A 165 -40.41 18.02 1.24
N ALA A 166 -40.99 17.61 0.10
CA ALA A 166 -42.25 18.12 -0.42
C ALA A 166 -43.04 16.98 -1.09
N PRO A 167 -44.37 17.16 -1.30
CA PRO A 167 -45.17 16.23 -2.08
C PRO A 167 -44.59 16.01 -3.49
N LEU A 168 -44.60 14.76 -3.95
CA LEU A 168 -44.08 14.39 -5.26
C LEU A 168 -45.03 14.89 -6.36
N PRO A 169 -44.55 15.66 -7.36
CA PRO A 169 -45.40 16.13 -8.45
C PRO A 169 -45.82 14.98 -9.38
N GLU A 170 -46.90 15.18 -10.14
CA GLU A 170 -47.39 14.14 -11.06
C GLU A 170 -46.42 13.86 -12.20
N LYS A 171 -45.76 14.89 -12.75
CA LYS A 171 -44.90 14.80 -13.94
C LYS A 171 -43.55 15.52 -13.74
N PRO A 172 -42.62 14.96 -12.96
CA PRO A 172 -41.28 15.52 -12.81
C PRO A 172 -40.44 15.34 -14.09
N ALA A 173 -39.77 16.40 -14.53
CA ALA A 173 -38.81 16.33 -15.64
C ALA A 173 -37.49 15.67 -15.21
N CYS A 174 -37.02 15.98 -14.00
CA CYS A 174 -35.80 15.42 -13.41
C CYS A 174 -36.02 15.04 -11.95
N ILE A 175 -35.43 13.92 -11.54
CA ILE A 175 -35.50 13.37 -10.19
C ILE A 175 -34.08 13.04 -9.73
N LEU A 176 -33.71 13.54 -8.55
CA LEU A 176 -32.45 13.26 -7.88
C LEU A 176 -32.69 12.33 -6.70
N ILE A 177 -32.00 11.20 -6.68
CA ILE A 177 -32.11 10.20 -5.62
C ILE A 177 -30.81 10.17 -4.84
N GLY A 178 -30.83 10.71 -3.62
CA GLY A 178 -29.67 10.76 -2.72
C GLY A 178 -29.68 9.66 -1.67
N THR A 179 -28.50 9.33 -1.16
CA THR A 179 -28.26 8.32 -0.12
C THR A 179 -28.91 8.71 1.20
N GLY A 180 -28.84 9.97 1.63
CA GLY A 180 -29.39 10.43 2.91
C GLY A 180 -30.01 11.83 2.83
N VAL A 181 -30.71 12.25 3.89
CA VAL A 181 -31.44 13.53 3.91
C VAL A 181 -30.55 14.74 3.63
N ALA A 182 -29.39 14.85 4.31
CA ALA A 182 -28.47 15.98 4.08
C ALA A 182 -27.92 15.97 2.65
N THR A 183 -27.45 14.82 2.15
CA THR A 183 -26.98 14.64 0.77
C THR A 183 -28.06 15.03 -0.25
N THR A 184 -29.30 14.58 -0.04
CA THR A 184 -30.45 14.86 -0.91
C THR A 184 -30.82 16.34 -0.91
N LEU A 185 -30.88 16.98 0.26
CA LEU A 185 -31.14 18.42 0.38
C LEU A 185 -30.03 19.24 -0.29
N SER A 186 -28.78 18.82 -0.09
CA SER A 186 -27.61 19.42 -0.75
C SER A 186 -27.74 19.34 -2.26
N ALA A 187 -28.05 18.16 -2.80
CA ALA A 187 -28.22 17.97 -4.23
C ALA A 187 -29.29 18.89 -4.83
N GLY A 188 -30.38 19.15 -4.11
CA GLY A 188 -31.42 20.11 -4.53
C GLY A 188 -30.93 21.56 -4.62
N MET A 189 -29.84 21.90 -3.95
CA MET A 189 -29.16 23.20 -4.09
C MET A 189 -28.15 23.21 -5.25
N LEU A 190 -27.70 22.02 -5.70
CA LEU A 190 -26.66 21.87 -6.72
C LEU A 190 -27.23 21.70 -8.14
N HIS A 191 -28.41 21.09 -8.26
CA HIS A 191 -29.01 20.79 -9.55
C HIS A 191 -30.54 20.78 -9.44
N GLU A 192 -31.21 21.36 -10.43
CA GLU A 192 -32.67 21.44 -10.46
C GLU A 192 -33.32 20.06 -10.63
N GLY A 193 -34.33 19.78 -9.83
CA GLY A 193 -35.15 18.57 -9.94
C GLY A 193 -35.84 18.19 -8.64
N VAL A 194 -36.69 17.17 -8.72
CA VAL A 194 -37.37 16.62 -7.55
C VAL A 194 -36.40 15.77 -6.76
N ILE A 195 -36.21 16.10 -5.48
CA ILE A 195 -35.26 15.39 -4.61
C ILE A 195 -35.96 14.31 -3.78
N ILE A 196 -35.34 13.14 -3.74
CA ILE A 196 -35.81 11.94 -3.02
C ILE A 196 -34.63 11.38 -2.21
N ALA A 197 -34.84 11.08 -0.93
CA ALA A 197 -33.85 10.41 -0.10
C ALA A 197 -34.15 8.91 -0.02
N ALA A 198 -33.18 8.09 -0.40
CA ALA A 198 -33.23 6.62 -0.31
C ALA A 198 -32.80 6.08 1.06
N LEU A 199 -32.42 6.95 2.00
CA LEU A 199 -32.06 6.66 3.40
C LEU A 199 -30.65 6.07 3.61
N ASP A 200 -30.23 5.15 2.72
CA ASP A 200 -28.84 4.73 2.53
C ASP A 200 -28.57 4.15 1.13
N ASP A 201 -27.29 3.88 0.85
CA ASP A 201 -26.76 3.35 -0.40
C ASP A 201 -27.37 1.99 -0.80
N GLY A 202 -27.62 1.11 0.18
CA GLY A 202 -28.22 -0.20 -0.05
C GLY A 202 -29.66 -0.17 -0.56
N ASN A 203 -30.36 0.95 -0.41
CA ASN A 203 -31.74 1.12 -0.85
C ASN A 203 -31.88 1.87 -2.20
N LEU A 204 -30.80 2.49 -2.69
CA LEU A 204 -30.80 3.30 -3.93
C LEU A 204 -31.42 2.57 -5.12
N ARG A 205 -31.04 1.31 -5.36
CA ARG A 205 -31.51 0.54 -6.52
C ARG A 205 -33.01 0.26 -6.46
N ALA A 206 -33.54 -0.07 -5.28
CA ALA A 206 -34.97 -0.35 -5.12
C ALA A 206 -35.80 0.91 -5.35
N VAL A 207 -35.35 2.04 -4.80
CA VAL A 207 -35.99 3.35 -5.01
C VAL A 207 -35.90 3.78 -6.47
N ALA A 208 -34.73 3.67 -7.10
CA ALA A 208 -34.54 4.02 -8.51
C ALA A 208 -35.50 3.25 -9.43
N LEU A 209 -35.63 1.94 -9.24
CA LEU A 209 -36.56 1.11 -10.03
C LEU A 209 -38.02 1.55 -9.84
N ALA A 210 -38.45 1.79 -8.59
CA ALA A 210 -39.81 2.26 -8.31
C ALA A 210 -40.08 3.66 -8.90
N VAL A 211 -39.08 4.55 -8.86
CA VAL A 211 -39.14 5.87 -9.50
C VAL A 211 -39.26 5.74 -11.02
N ARG A 212 -38.45 4.87 -11.65
CA ARG A 212 -38.50 4.63 -13.11
C ARG A 212 -39.83 4.02 -13.54
N GLU A 213 -40.40 3.12 -12.75
CA GLU A 213 -41.72 2.53 -12.99
C GLU A 213 -42.81 3.61 -12.95
N ARG A 214 -42.80 4.49 -11.93
CA ARG A 214 -43.78 5.57 -11.80
C ARG A 214 -43.61 6.66 -12.87
N TRP A 215 -42.37 7.00 -13.22
CA TRP A 215 -42.05 8.04 -14.19
C TRP A 215 -41.07 7.53 -15.26
N PRO A 216 -41.57 6.83 -16.29
CA PRO A 216 -40.73 6.22 -17.31
C PRO A 216 -39.86 7.21 -18.07
N LEU A 217 -40.31 8.46 -18.24
CA LEU A 217 -39.63 9.49 -19.04
C LEU A 217 -38.79 10.48 -18.23
N ALA A 218 -38.86 10.45 -16.89
CA ALA A 218 -38.10 11.40 -16.07
C ALA A 218 -36.59 11.15 -16.18
N ARG A 219 -35.78 12.21 -16.17
CA ARG A 219 -34.33 12.07 -16.02
C ARG A 219 -34.02 11.72 -14.56
N ILE A 220 -33.50 10.52 -14.32
CA ILE A 220 -33.13 10.06 -12.97
C ILE A 220 -31.63 10.25 -12.77
N ILE A 221 -31.24 10.98 -11.72
CA ILE A 221 -29.86 11.20 -11.30
C ILE A 221 -29.66 10.54 -9.94
N ILE A 222 -28.75 9.58 -9.86
CA ILE A 222 -28.32 8.97 -8.60
C ILE A 222 -27.22 9.83 -8.00
N VAL A 223 -27.46 10.34 -6.81
CA VAL A 223 -26.53 11.16 -6.04
C VAL A 223 -25.89 10.23 -5.02
N ALA A 224 -24.72 9.71 -5.37
CA ALA A 224 -24.03 8.68 -4.60
C ALA A 224 -22.95 9.27 -3.69
N ASP A 225 -22.68 8.57 -2.59
CA ASP A 225 -21.59 8.91 -1.68
C ASP A 225 -20.24 8.48 -2.27
N ASN A 226 -19.19 9.26 -2.01
CA ASN A 226 -17.83 8.85 -2.27
C ASN A 226 -17.25 8.23 -1.00
N ASP A 227 -17.47 6.92 -0.81
CA ASP A 227 -16.85 6.12 0.27
C ASP A 227 -15.38 5.82 -0.07
N TRP A 228 -14.60 6.86 -0.32
CA TRP A 228 -13.19 6.69 -0.63
C TRP A 228 -12.43 6.14 0.58
N HIS A 229 -11.54 5.20 0.32
CA HIS A 229 -10.65 4.56 1.28
C HIS A 229 -9.25 4.54 0.72
N PHE A 230 -8.25 4.48 1.60
CA PHE A 230 -6.88 4.38 1.14
C PHE A 230 -6.68 3.04 0.41
N PRO A 231 -5.99 2.98 -0.74
CA PRO A 231 -5.74 1.73 -1.45
C PRO A 231 -5.06 0.68 -0.56
N GLY A 232 -5.67 -0.49 -0.43
CA GLY A 232 -5.17 -1.58 0.42
C GLY A 232 -5.66 -1.53 1.87
N GLU A 233 -6.41 -0.49 2.27
CA GLU A 233 -7.08 -0.45 3.57
C GLU A 233 -8.02 -1.64 3.71
N LEU A 234 -7.84 -2.44 4.77
CA LEU A 234 -8.64 -3.63 5.04
C LEU A 234 -9.83 -3.27 5.95
N ASP A 235 -10.95 -3.95 5.76
CA ASP A 235 -12.06 -3.95 6.71
C ASP A 235 -11.72 -4.76 7.96
N GLU A 236 -12.61 -4.73 8.96
CA GLU A 236 -12.47 -5.48 10.22
C GLU A 236 -12.34 -7.00 10.03
N ARG A 237 -12.57 -7.51 8.82
CA ARG A 237 -12.52 -8.93 8.44
C ARG A 237 -11.33 -9.23 7.53
N GLY A 238 -10.40 -8.29 7.36
CA GLY A 238 -9.19 -8.45 6.56
C GLY A 238 -9.42 -8.42 5.04
N LYS A 239 -10.57 -7.92 4.57
CA LYS A 239 -10.85 -7.76 3.13
C LYS A 239 -10.60 -6.33 2.68
N PRO A 240 -10.12 -6.09 1.46
CA PRO A 240 -9.96 -4.72 0.94
C PRO A 240 -11.28 -3.94 1.02
N LYS A 241 -11.25 -2.76 1.64
CA LYS A 241 -12.39 -1.85 1.65
C LYS A 241 -12.73 -1.45 0.22
N ILE A 242 -14.01 -1.50 -0.11
CA ILE A 242 -14.54 -1.09 -1.40
C ILE A 242 -15.33 0.21 -1.22
N ASN A 243 -15.31 1.07 -2.24
CA ASN A 243 -16.16 2.25 -2.28
C ASN A 243 -17.62 1.82 -2.54
N SER A 244 -18.32 1.44 -1.47
CA SER A 244 -19.68 0.91 -1.49
C SER A 244 -20.67 1.90 -2.07
N GLY A 245 -20.60 3.17 -1.66
CA GLY A 245 -21.44 4.25 -2.15
C GLY A 245 -21.38 4.39 -3.67
N LYS A 246 -20.15 4.43 -4.23
CA LYS A 246 -19.95 4.44 -5.69
C LYS A 246 -20.54 3.20 -6.35
N LEU A 247 -20.19 2.01 -5.88
CA LEU A 247 -20.63 0.76 -6.51
C LEU A 247 -22.17 0.62 -6.51
N ASN A 248 -22.82 0.96 -5.39
CA ASN A 248 -24.27 0.91 -5.25
C ASN A 248 -24.95 1.99 -6.09
N GLY A 249 -24.37 3.19 -6.14
CA GLY A 249 -24.83 4.27 -7.02
C GLY A 249 -24.78 3.89 -8.50
N GLU A 250 -23.66 3.31 -8.96
CA GLU A 250 -23.48 2.89 -10.36
C GLU A 250 -24.49 1.80 -10.73
N LYS A 251 -24.69 0.80 -9.85
CA LYS A 251 -25.71 -0.25 -10.04
C LYS A 251 -27.12 0.32 -10.12
N ALA A 252 -27.45 1.30 -9.28
CA ALA A 252 -28.77 1.94 -9.28
C ALA A 252 -28.99 2.74 -10.57
N ALA A 253 -28.00 3.53 -11.00
CA ALA A 253 -28.08 4.33 -12.22
C ALA A 253 -28.21 3.44 -13.47
N LEU A 254 -27.41 2.38 -13.56
CA LEU A 254 -27.49 1.40 -14.65
C LEU A 254 -28.87 0.73 -14.72
N ALA A 255 -29.45 0.36 -13.58
CA ALA A 255 -30.74 -0.33 -13.53
C ALA A 255 -31.92 0.49 -14.10
N VAL A 256 -31.74 1.81 -14.27
CA VAL A 256 -32.80 2.72 -14.73
C VAL A 256 -32.39 3.54 -15.94
N ASN A 257 -31.28 3.21 -16.61
CA ASN A 257 -30.68 4.03 -17.67
C ASN A 257 -30.57 5.51 -17.22
N GLY A 258 -30.11 5.71 -15.99
CA GLY A 258 -30.05 6.99 -15.32
C GLY A 258 -28.69 7.66 -15.44
N TRP A 259 -28.49 8.68 -14.63
CA TRP A 259 -27.23 9.39 -14.48
C TRP A 259 -26.68 9.15 -13.07
N ILE A 260 -25.38 9.37 -12.88
CA ILE A 260 -24.75 9.36 -11.56
C ILE A 260 -23.93 10.63 -11.36
N ALA A 261 -23.93 11.15 -10.14
CA ALA A 261 -23.06 12.22 -9.66
C ALA A 261 -22.37 11.78 -8.36
N LEU A 262 -21.05 11.90 -8.33
CA LEU A 262 -20.18 11.55 -7.20
C LEU A 262 -19.30 12.75 -6.84
N PRO A 263 -19.13 13.08 -5.55
CA PRO A 263 -18.18 14.10 -5.13
C PRO A 263 -16.76 13.74 -5.63
N PRO A 264 -16.04 14.67 -6.27
CA PRO A 264 -14.68 14.39 -6.73
C PRO A 264 -13.69 14.37 -5.56
N GLY A 265 -12.60 13.63 -5.72
CA GLY A 265 -11.47 13.63 -4.79
C GLY A 265 -11.18 12.27 -4.14
N GLU A 266 -10.09 12.26 -3.38
CA GLU A 266 -9.52 11.10 -2.67
C GLU A 266 -9.78 11.20 -1.16
N MET A 267 -11.01 11.53 -0.80
CA MET A 267 -11.45 11.63 0.59
C MET A 267 -12.86 11.07 0.72
N LYS A 268 -13.16 10.48 1.87
CA LYS A 268 -14.51 10.02 2.17
C LYS A 268 -15.41 11.22 2.36
N MET A 269 -16.37 11.41 1.45
CA MET A 269 -17.30 12.55 1.49
C MET A 269 -18.58 12.24 0.73
N ASP A 270 -19.68 12.77 1.23
CA ASP A 270 -20.92 12.92 0.48
C ASP A 270 -21.01 14.34 -0.15
N TRP A 271 -22.08 14.59 -0.91
CA TRP A 271 -22.30 15.91 -1.53
C TRP A 271 -22.58 17.03 -0.52
N ASP A 272 -23.02 16.70 0.68
CA ASP A 272 -23.23 17.67 1.75
C ASP A 272 -21.88 18.10 2.35
N ASP A 273 -21.00 17.14 2.64
CA ASP A 273 -19.64 17.38 3.12
C ASP A 273 -18.83 18.17 2.07
N TYR A 274 -18.94 17.81 0.78
CA TYR A 274 -18.29 18.56 -0.30
C TYR A 274 -18.77 20.01 -0.36
N ARG A 275 -20.09 20.26 -0.27
CA ARG A 275 -20.66 21.61 -0.27
C ARG A 275 -20.17 22.41 0.93
N GLN A 276 -20.12 21.81 2.12
CA GLN A 276 -19.64 22.50 3.32
C GLN A 276 -18.16 22.86 3.22
N HIS A 277 -17.34 21.96 2.67
CA HIS A 277 -15.90 22.17 2.57
C HIS A 277 -15.51 23.18 1.48
N HIS A 278 -16.16 23.13 0.31
CA HIS A 278 -15.77 23.92 -0.86
C HIS A 278 -16.70 25.09 -1.19
N GLY A 279 -17.84 25.20 -0.52
CA GLY A 279 -18.86 26.19 -0.80
C GLY A 279 -19.79 25.81 -1.96
N ILE A 280 -20.93 26.51 -2.05
CA ILE A 280 -22.04 26.14 -2.95
C ILE A 280 -21.70 26.24 -4.44
N GLU A 281 -20.97 27.28 -4.86
CA GLU A 281 -20.67 27.52 -6.28
C GLU A 281 -19.67 26.49 -6.82
N ALA A 282 -18.62 26.17 -6.04
CA ALA A 282 -17.69 25.10 -6.39
C ALA A 282 -18.38 23.73 -6.42
N ALA A 283 -19.30 23.47 -5.48
CA ALA A 283 -20.08 22.24 -5.45
C ALA A 283 -21.01 22.11 -6.66
N LYS A 284 -21.66 23.20 -7.13
CA LYS A 284 -22.49 23.18 -8.35
C LYS A 284 -21.66 22.80 -9.56
N MET A 285 -20.51 23.45 -9.75
CA MET A 285 -19.61 23.17 -10.86
C MET A 285 -19.11 21.71 -10.81
N ALA A 286 -18.68 21.25 -9.63
CA ALA A 286 -18.26 19.87 -9.44
C ALA A 286 -19.39 18.87 -9.74
N PHE A 287 -20.62 19.16 -9.32
CA PHE A 287 -21.79 18.33 -9.60
C PHE A 287 -22.01 18.19 -11.11
N THR A 288 -22.06 19.31 -11.83
CA THR A 288 -22.23 19.32 -13.29
C THR A 288 -21.12 18.55 -14.00
N VAL A 289 -19.85 18.73 -13.61
CA VAL A 289 -18.71 18.03 -14.20
C VAL A 289 -18.73 16.53 -13.87
N SER A 290 -19.22 16.15 -12.69
CA SER A 290 -19.29 14.75 -12.25
C SER A 290 -20.39 13.95 -12.91
N LEU A 291 -21.40 14.60 -13.50
CA LEU A 291 -22.57 13.94 -14.08
C LEU A 291 -22.18 13.03 -15.24
N ARG A 292 -22.48 11.74 -15.09
CA ARG A 292 -22.23 10.71 -16.12
C ARG A 292 -23.51 9.96 -16.45
N GLU A 293 -23.83 9.85 -17.74
CA GLU A 293 -24.92 9.00 -18.22
C GLU A 293 -24.53 7.53 -18.09
N MET A 294 -25.35 6.75 -17.40
CA MET A 294 -25.20 5.31 -17.25
C MET A 294 -26.27 4.62 -18.09
N ASN A 295 -26.01 4.52 -19.39
CA ASN A 295 -26.93 3.92 -20.34
C ASN A 295 -26.58 2.44 -20.54
N ALA A 296 -27.27 1.56 -19.81
CA ALA A 296 -27.05 0.12 -19.87
C ALA A 296 -27.29 -0.41 -21.29
N THR A 297 -28.28 0.13 -22.01
CA THR A 297 -28.60 -0.27 -23.39
C THR A 297 -27.47 0.09 -24.36
N LYS A 298 -26.96 1.33 -24.36
CA LYS A 298 -25.82 1.74 -25.20
C LYS A 298 -24.53 1.00 -24.83
N LEU A 299 -24.26 0.79 -23.54
CA LEU A 299 -23.06 0.07 -23.09
C LEU A 299 -23.11 -1.40 -23.48
N HIS A 300 -24.29 -2.00 -23.41
CA HIS A 300 -24.55 -3.39 -23.77
C HIS A 300 -24.61 -3.60 -25.28
N GLU A 301 -25.23 -2.70 -26.04
CA GLU A 301 -25.23 -2.70 -27.51
C GLU A 301 -23.81 -2.50 -28.08
N ALA A 302 -23.03 -1.57 -27.53
CA ALA A 302 -21.64 -1.37 -27.93
C ALA A 302 -20.75 -2.59 -27.59
N ARG A 303 -21.05 -3.31 -26.51
CA ARG A 303 -20.35 -4.55 -26.13
C ARG A 303 -20.86 -5.78 -26.89
N ARG A 304 -22.09 -5.77 -27.39
CA ARG A 304 -22.61 -6.81 -28.28
C ARG A 304 -22.25 -6.57 -29.74
N SER A 305 -21.38 -5.61 -30.04
CA SER A 305 -20.87 -5.40 -31.39
C SER A 305 -19.35 -5.52 -31.46
N LEU A 306 -18.84 -6.12 -32.53
CA LEU A 306 -17.41 -6.07 -32.86
C LEU A 306 -16.99 -4.76 -33.56
N GLY A 307 -17.89 -3.77 -33.63
CA GLY A 307 -17.65 -2.47 -34.27
C GLY A 307 -17.91 -2.45 -35.77
N ASP A 308 -18.25 -3.59 -36.37
CA ASP A 308 -18.53 -3.80 -37.80
C ASP A 308 -19.96 -4.32 -38.04
N SER A 309 -20.90 -3.95 -37.16
CA SER A 309 -22.31 -4.38 -37.19
C SER A 309 -22.57 -5.87 -36.93
N VAL A 310 -21.52 -6.66 -36.62
CA VAL A 310 -21.67 -8.05 -36.19
C VAL A 310 -22.13 -8.09 -34.74
N VAL A 311 -23.27 -8.75 -34.49
CA VAL A 311 -23.86 -8.90 -33.16
C VAL A 311 -23.31 -10.15 -32.46
N LEU A 312 -22.80 -9.97 -31.24
CA LEU A 312 -22.27 -11.02 -30.38
C LEU A 312 -23.37 -11.61 -29.48
N SER A 313 -23.31 -12.92 -29.22
CA SER A 313 -24.12 -13.56 -28.18
C SER A 313 -23.62 -13.22 -26.78
N ASP A 314 -24.43 -13.50 -25.74
CA ASP A 314 -24.01 -13.28 -24.35
C ASP A 314 -22.85 -14.19 -23.94
N GLU A 315 -22.81 -15.42 -24.45
CA GLU A 315 -21.68 -16.32 -24.24
C GLU A 315 -20.40 -15.78 -24.90
N GLU A 316 -20.51 -15.23 -26.11
CA GLU A 316 -19.37 -14.64 -26.82
C GLU A 316 -18.83 -13.41 -26.10
N VAL A 317 -19.71 -12.52 -25.61
CA VAL A 317 -19.29 -11.36 -24.78
C VAL A 317 -18.62 -11.82 -23.49
N THR A 318 -19.17 -12.85 -22.83
CA THR A 318 -18.58 -13.43 -21.61
C THR A 318 -17.16 -13.95 -21.88
N GLU A 319 -16.94 -14.60 -23.02
CA GLU A 319 -15.62 -15.10 -23.40
C GLU A 319 -14.63 -13.97 -23.71
N LEU A 320 -15.08 -12.88 -24.33
CA LEU A 320 -14.26 -11.68 -24.53
C LEU A 320 -13.93 -10.97 -23.21
N GLU A 321 -14.87 -10.94 -22.25
CA GLU A 321 -14.63 -10.43 -20.90
C GLU A 321 -13.63 -11.30 -20.14
N ARG A 322 -13.64 -12.62 -20.33
CA ARG A 322 -12.62 -13.54 -19.79
C ARG A 322 -11.22 -13.18 -20.30
N LEU A 323 -11.08 -12.80 -21.56
CA LEU A 323 -9.79 -12.35 -22.11
C LEU A 323 -9.30 -11.05 -21.45
N ASN A 324 -10.18 -10.10 -21.11
CA ASN A 324 -9.80 -8.87 -20.38
C ASN A 324 -9.14 -9.13 -19.02
N GLN A 325 -9.39 -10.28 -18.40
CA GLN A 325 -8.77 -10.63 -17.11
C GLN A 325 -7.27 -10.96 -17.25
N LYS A 326 -6.82 -11.32 -18.45
CA LYS A 326 -5.45 -11.81 -18.70
C LYS A 326 -4.66 -10.94 -19.67
N TYR A 327 -5.35 -10.26 -20.57
CA TYR A 327 -4.74 -9.52 -21.67
C TYR A 327 -5.13 -8.05 -21.61
N THR A 328 -4.16 -7.19 -21.92
CA THR A 328 -4.42 -5.76 -22.09
C THR A 328 -3.72 -5.28 -23.34
N HIS A 329 -4.43 -4.52 -24.17
CA HIS A 329 -3.88 -3.90 -25.35
C HIS A 329 -3.22 -2.58 -24.92
N VAL A 330 -1.98 -2.37 -25.33
CA VAL A 330 -1.17 -1.20 -24.97
C VAL A 330 -0.49 -0.61 -26.23
N THR A 331 -0.05 0.64 -26.13
CA THR A 331 0.77 1.30 -27.16
C THR A 331 2.15 1.62 -26.59
N ILE A 332 3.23 1.07 -27.15
CA ILE A 332 4.61 1.31 -26.68
C ILE A 332 5.43 1.84 -27.85
N GLY A 333 5.95 3.06 -27.76
CA GLY A 333 6.74 3.70 -28.82
C GLY A 333 5.99 3.75 -30.16
N GLY A 334 4.69 4.06 -30.12
CA GLY A 334 3.81 4.08 -31.30
C GLY A 334 3.41 2.70 -31.85
N LYS A 335 3.91 1.59 -31.27
CA LYS A 335 3.59 0.23 -31.69
C LYS A 335 2.53 -0.37 -30.77
N HIS A 336 1.53 -1.02 -31.36
CA HIS A 336 0.54 -1.76 -30.59
C HIS A 336 1.08 -3.11 -30.13
N ARG A 337 0.80 -3.44 -28.87
CA ARG A 337 1.19 -4.71 -28.22
C ARG A 337 0.04 -5.22 -27.37
N VAL A 338 0.01 -6.54 -27.16
CA VAL A 338 -0.80 -7.13 -26.09
C VAL A 338 0.13 -7.53 -24.96
N VAL A 339 -0.14 -7.05 -23.75
CA VAL A 339 0.58 -7.43 -22.54
C VAL A 339 -0.17 -8.54 -21.80
N SER A 340 0.58 -9.52 -21.31
CA SER A 340 0.09 -10.55 -20.40
C SER A 340 1.19 -10.98 -19.43
N MET A 341 0.80 -11.63 -18.34
CA MET A 341 1.73 -12.23 -17.37
C MET A 341 1.91 -13.71 -17.68
N LYS A 342 3.16 -14.14 -17.88
CA LYS A 342 3.52 -15.56 -18.09
C LYS A 342 4.42 -16.07 -16.97
N PRO A 343 4.37 -17.38 -16.63
CA PRO A 343 5.27 -17.96 -15.66
C PRO A 343 6.74 -17.74 -16.03
N CYS A 344 7.57 -17.43 -15.03
CA CYS A 344 9.01 -17.31 -15.15
C CYS A 344 9.64 -18.16 -14.05
N MET A 345 10.58 -19.04 -14.41
CA MET A 345 11.23 -19.95 -13.46
C MET A 345 12.02 -19.22 -12.36
N VAL A 346 12.42 -17.97 -12.60
CA VAL A 346 13.25 -17.19 -11.68
C VAL A 346 12.39 -16.23 -10.85
N ASN A 347 11.49 -15.48 -11.50
CA ASN A 347 10.74 -14.39 -10.87
C ASN A 347 9.27 -14.74 -10.57
N GLY A 348 8.89 -16.00 -10.76
CA GLY A 348 7.51 -16.49 -10.67
C GLY A 348 6.66 -16.11 -11.87
N LYS A 349 6.52 -14.81 -12.17
CA LYS A 349 5.81 -14.29 -13.35
C LYS A 349 6.59 -13.13 -13.98
N THR A 350 6.39 -12.93 -15.28
CA THR A 350 6.97 -11.81 -16.03
C THR A 350 5.99 -11.28 -17.06
N HIS A 351 6.14 -10.00 -17.39
CA HIS A 351 5.38 -9.36 -18.47
C HIS A 351 5.92 -9.81 -19.83
N VAL A 352 5.01 -10.19 -20.72
CA VAL A 352 5.31 -10.51 -22.11
C VAL A 352 4.52 -9.57 -23.01
N PHE A 353 5.21 -8.95 -23.95
CA PHE A 353 4.64 -8.02 -24.93
C PHE A 353 4.59 -8.70 -26.29
N GLU A 354 3.38 -9.03 -26.74
CA GLU A 354 3.16 -9.78 -27.99
C GLU A 354 2.70 -8.83 -29.10
N GLU A 355 3.15 -9.09 -30.32
CA GLU A 355 2.65 -8.43 -31.54
C GLU A 355 1.17 -8.78 -31.75
N LEU A 356 0.38 -7.84 -32.29
CA LEU A 356 -1.04 -8.11 -32.55
C LEU A 356 -1.26 -9.30 -33.48
N SER A 357 -0.38 -9.51 -34.47
CA SER A 357 -0.43 -10.64 -35.39
C SER A 357 -0.23 -11.99 -34.70
N GLN A 358 0.73 -12.06 -33.76
CA GLN A 358 0.98 -13.26 -32.97
C GLN A 358 -0.17 -13.55 -32.00
N PHE A 359 -0.68 -12.51 -31.34
CA PHE A 359 -1.80 -12.64 -30.41
C PHE A 359 -3.09 -13.16 -31.10
N ARG A 360 -3.37 -12.73 -32.33
CA ARG A 360 -4.50 -13.26 -33.12
C ARG A 360 -4.45 -14.76 -33.32
N ASN A 361 -3.24 -15.33 -33.42
CA ASN A 361 -3.02 -16.75 -33.68
C ASN A 361 -2.98 -17.58 -32.38
N TYR A 362 -2.98 -16.95 -31.21
CA TYR A 362 -2.82 -17.64 -29.92
C TYR A 362 -3.96 -18.62 -29.61
N PHE A 363 -5.15 -18.33 -30.14
CA PHE A 363 -6.39 -19.05 -29.87
C PHE A 363 -6.90 -19.84 -31.09
N LEU A 364 -6.02 -20.23 -32.02
CA LEU A 364 -6.42 -21.01 -33.20
C LEU A 364 -6.98 -22.39 -32.85
N HIS A 365 -6.63 -22.91 -31.68
CA HIS A 365 -7.14 -24.18 -31.14
C HIS A 365 -8.47 -24.03 -30.39
N GLU A 366 -8.90 -22.79 -30.12
CA GLU A 366 -10.12 -22.50 -29.38
C GLU A 366 -11.32 -22.28 -30.32
N LYS A 367 -12.53 -22.33 -29.76
CA LYS A 367 -13.74 -21.99 -30.51
C LYS A 367 -13.69 -20.54 -30.98
N GLN A 368 -14.11 -20.33 -32.22
CA GLN A 368 -14.21 -19.01 -32.83
C GLN A 368 -15.33 -18.18 -32.19
N ILE A 369 -15.14 -16.86 -32.17
CA ILE A 369 -16.15 -15.87 -31.78
C ILE A 369 -16.53 -15.10 -33.04
N ALA A 370 -17.81 -15.13 -33.41
CA ALA A 370 -18.32 -14.51 -34.63
C ALA A 370 -17.46 -14.79 -35.89
N LYS A 371 -17.14 -16.08 -36.11
CA LYS A 371 -16.30 -16.62 -37.21
C LYS A 371 -14.86 -16.10 -37.26
N ARG A 372 -14.35 -15.57 -36.14
CA ARG A 372 -12.97 -15.08 -36.00
C ARG A 372 -12.27 -15.84 -34.88
N SER A 373 -10.94 -15.90 -34.92
CA SER A 373 -10.19 -16.35 -33.74
C SER A 373 -10.52 -15.43 -32.56
N GLN A 374 -10.53 -15.97 -31.34
CA GLN A 374 -10.87 -15.16 -30.16
C GLN A 374 -9.99 -13.92 -30.03
N GLY A 375 -8.68 -14.04 -30.33
CA GLY A 375 -7.75 -12.92 -30.31
C GLY A 375 -8.07 -11.84 -31.35
N ALA A 376 -8.55 -12.21 -32.54
CA ALA A 376 -8.98 -11.26 -33.55
C ALA A 376 -10.29 -10.55 -33.17
N ALA A 377 -11.27 -11.31 -32.65
CA ALA A 377 -12.52 -10.77 -32.15
C ALA A 377 -12.26 -9.78 -30.99
N TRP A 378 -11.45 -10.16 -30.01
CA TRP A 378 -11.12 -9.31 -28.86
C TRP A 378 -10.43 -8.00 -29.25
N LEU A 379 -9.50 -8.02 -30.21
CA LEU A 379 -8.84 -6.79 -30.66
C LEU A 379 -9.80 -5.80 -31.34
N GLN A 380 -10.83 -6.29 -32.02
CA GLN A 380 -11.86 -5.47 -32.67
C GLN A 380 -12.92 -4.99 -31.67
N TRP A 381 -13.16 -5.76 -30.62
CA TRP A 381 -14.18 -5.47 -29.63
C TRP A 381 -13.95 -4.12 -28.89
N PRO A 382 -14.96 -3.24 -28.83
CA PRO A 382 -14.88 -1.97 -28.09
C PRO A 382 -14.71 -2.15 -26.57
N GLY A 383 -15.19 -3.27 -26.02
CA GLY A 383 -15.11 -3.57 -24.59
C GLY A 383 -13.76 -4.10 -24.11
N LYS A 384 -12.76 -4.23 -25.00
CA LYS A 384 -11.44 -4.76 -24.63
C LYS A 384 -10.73 -3.88 -23.61
N ALA A 385 -9.91 -4.49 -22.76
CA ALA A 385 -8.98 -3.78 -21.91
C ALA A 385 -7.92 -3.10 -22.79
N TYR A 386 -7.98 -1.77 -22.87
CA TYR A 386 -7.07 -0.96 -23.69
C TYR A 386 -6.48 0.20 -22.87
N LYS A 387 -5.17 0.39 -22.99
CA LYS A 387 -4.37 1.44 -22.34
C LYS A 387 -3.55 2.20 -23.41
N PRO A 388 -4.14 3.23 -24.04
CA PRO A 388 -3.56 3.92 -25.19
C PRO A 388 -2.29 4.70 -24.86
N ASP A 389 -2.13 5.16 -23.61
CA ASP A 389 -0.99 5.97 -23.17
C ASP A 389 0.24 5.10 -22.81
N GLY A 390 0.12 3.78 -22.98
CA GLY A 390 1.22 2.84 -22.92
C GLY A 390 1.40 2.16 -21.57
N VAL A 391 2.65 1.99 -21.17
CA VAL A 391 3.02 1.24 -19.96
C VAL A 391 3.88 2.11 -19.06
N GLY A 392 3.77 1.92 -17.75
CA GLY A 392 4.65 2.56 -16.79
C GLY A 392 4.74 1.76 -15.50
N PHE A 393 5.80 1.99 -14.73
CA PHE A 393 6.02 1.31 -13.47
C PHE A 393 5.63 2.23 -12.31
N TYR A 394 4.48 1.96 -11.71
CA TYR A 394 3.92 2.73 -10.60
C TYR A 394 3.76 1.81 -9.38
N PRO A 395 4.76 1.74 -8.49
CA PRO A 395 4.69 0.94 -7.26
C PRO A 395 3.55 1.31 -6.30
N ARG A 396 2.98 2.51 -6.49
CA ARG A 396 1.74 3.00 -5.90
C ARG A 396 0.65 3.00 -6.98
N PRO A 397 -0.16 1.93 -7.12
CA PRO A 397 -1.11 1.78 -8.22
C PRO A 397 -2.09 2.95 -8.39
N GLU A 398 -2.41 3.65 -7.31
CA GLU A 398 -3.27 4.83 -7.30
C GLU A 398 -2.68 6.03 -8.05
N LYS A 399 -1.35 6.13 -8.15
CA LYS A 399 -0.68 7.17 -8.93
C LYS A 399 -0.62 6.84 -10.43
N CYS A 400 -1.02 5.63 -10.84
CA CYS A 400 -1.00 5.23 -12.25
C CYS A 400 -2.15 5.91 -13.01
N PRO A 401 -1.87 6.65 -14.10
CA PRO A 401 -2.92 7.23 -14.93
C PRO A 401 -3.86 6.15 -15.48
N PRO A 402 -5.18 6.41 -15.57
CA PRO A 402 -6.16 5.39 -16.00
C PRO A 402 -5.90 4.79 -17.38
N GLN A 403 -5.25 5.53 -18.27
CA GLN A 403 -4.93 5.11 -19.65
C GLN A 403 -3.56 4.45 -19.79
N VAL A 404 -2.82 4.30 -18.69
CA VAL A 404 -1.52 3.62 -18.65
C VAL A 404 -1.68 2.23 -18.01
N TYR A 405 -1.00 1.24 -18.56
CA TYR A 405 -0.89 -0.09 -17.96
C TYR A 405 0.23 -0.10 -16.92
N ASN A 406 -0.11 -0.41 -15.68
CA ASN A 406 0.86 -0.49 -14.60
C ASN A 406 1.65 -1.80 -14.65
N LEU A 407 2.97 -1.71 -14.71
CA LEU A 407 3.90 -2.84 -14.63
C LEU A 407 4.10 -3.35 -13.19
N PHE A 408 3.62 -2.60 -12.19
CA PHE A 408 3.51 -3.08 -10.83
C PHE A 408 2.18 -3.84 -10.63
N THR A 409 2.27 -5.14 -10.34
CA THR A 409 1.13 -6.07 -10.23
C THR A 409 0.96 -6.62 -8.82
N GLY A 410 1.53 -5.93 -7.83
CA GLY A 410 1.56 -6.37 -6.43
C GLY A 410 2.84 -7.09 -6.03
N TRP A 411 3.01 -7.30 -4.72
CA TRP A 411 4.21 -7.88 -4.11
C TRP A 411 4.38 -9.37 -4.41
N GLY A 412 5.60 -9.88 -4.19
CA GLY A 412 5.91 -11.30 -4.37
C GLY A 412 5.29 -12.22 -3.31
N VAL A 413 4.86 -11.66 -2.17
CA VAL A 413 4.22 -12.37 -1.07
C VAL A 413 2.96 -11.64 -0.59
N THR A 414 2.08 -12.38 0.09
CA THR A 414 0.93 -11.80 0.80
C THR A 414 1.30 -11.59 2.26
N PRO A 415 1.20 -10.38 2.84
CA PRO A 415 1.53 -10.13 4.23
C PRO A 415 0.72 -11.02 5.18
N ARG A 416 1.37 -11.57 6.21
CA ARG A 416 0.72 -12.38 7.25
C ARG A 416 1.40 -12.17 8.59
N GLU A 417 0.64 -11.95 9.65
CA GLU A 417 1.21 -11.88 11.00
C GLU A 417 1.94 -13.18 11.39
N GLY A 418 3.03 -13.05 12.12
CA GLY A 418 3.82 -14.17 12.63
C GLY A 418 5.12 -13.70 13.28
N ASP A 419 5.88 -14.67 13.80
CA ASP A 419 7.16 -14.39 14.45
C ASP A 419 8.18 -13.89 13.42
N VAL A 420 8.79 -12.73 13.68
CA VAL A 420 9.88 -12.15 12.86
C VAL A 420 11.22 -12.12 13.61
N SER A 421 11.22 -12.55 14.88
CA SER A 421 12.37 -12.47 15.78
C SER A 421 13.62 -13.13 15.22
N PRO A 422 13.57 -14.33 14.57
CA PRO A 422 14.77 -14.95 14.00
C PRO A 422 15.50 -14.05 12.98
N TYR A 423 14.76 -13.25 12.22
CA TYR A 423 15.33 -12.34 11.24
C TYR A 423 15.80 -11.04 11.88
N LEU A 424 15.01 -10.44 12.78
CA LEU A 424 15.40 -9.20 13.47
C LEU A 424 16.62 -9.41 14.38
N GLU A 425 16.67 -10.52 15.12
CA GLU A 425 17.85 -10.91 15.91
C GLU A 425 19.09 -11.08 15.01
N HIS A 426 18.92 -11.65 13.81
CA HIS A 426 20.02 -11.77 12.84
C HIS A 426 20.49 -10.40 12.33
N LEU A 427 19.57 -9.49 12.02
CA LEU A 427 19.92 -8.14 11.59
C LEU A 427 20.67 -7.39 12.70
N GLU A 428 20.18 -7.42 13.94
CA GLU A 428 20.78 -6.67 15.04
C GLU A 428 22.13 -7.25 15.48
N LYS A 429 22.15 -8.55 15.81
CA LYS A 429 23.32 -9.19 16.42
C LYS A 429 24.40 -9.53 15.40
N VAL A 430 24.00 -10.02 14.22
CA VAL A 430 24.97 -10.43 13.19
C VAL A 430 25.27 -9.29 12.25
N ILE A 431 24.27 -8.80 11.51
CA ILE A 431 24.51 -7.84 10.41
C ILE A 431 24.97 -6.48 10.92
N CYS A 432 24.37 -5.97 11.98
CA CYS A 432 24.74 -4.71 12.62
C CYS A 432 25.77 -4.89 13.74
N ALA A 433 26.24 -6.11 14.02
CA ALA A 433 27.21 -6.42 15.07
C ALA A 433 26.86 -5.79 16.44
N GLY A 434 25.57 -5.79 16.81
CA GLY A 434 25.06 -5.19 18.04
C GLY A 434 24.92 -3.66 18.02
N ASN A 435 25.25 -2.98 16.91
CA ASN A 435 25.02 -1.55 16.76
C ASN A 435 23.52 -1.26 16.58
N HIS A 436 22.86 -0.93 17.70
CA HIS A 436 21.42 -0.71 17.74
C HIS A 436 20.95 0.45 16.85
N GLN A 437 21.73 1.53 16.73
CA GLN A 437 21.37 2.67 15.87
C GLN A 437 21.37 2.28 14.38
N ALA A 438 22.38 1.51 13.96
CA ALA A 438 22.46 0.98 12.60
C ALA A 438 21.33 -0.03 12.32
N PHE A 439 20.97 -0.85 13.30
CA PHE A 439 19.85 -1.78 13.23
C PHE A 439 18.51 -1.07 13.02
N LEU A 440 18.19 -0.08 13.86
CA LEU A 440 16.96 0.71 13.73
C LEU A 440 16.88 1.39 12.36
N TYR A 441 18.00 1.95 11.88
CA TYR A 441 18.05 2.54 10.54
C TYR A 441 17.81 1.50 9.44
N LEU A 442 18.43 0.32 9.53
CA LEU A 442 18.27 -0.74 8.54
C LEU A 442 16.81 -1.23 8.48
N VAL A 443 16.16 -1.43 9.63
CA VAL A 443 14.74 -1.80 9.70
C VAL A 443 13.87 -0.69 9.12
N GLY A 444 14.11 0.58 9.50
CA GLY A 444 13.40 1.74 8.94
C GLY A 444 13.56 1.85 7.41
N TRP A 445 14.76 1.54 6.89
CA TRP A 445 15.05 1.55 5.46
C TRP A 445 14.30 0.44 4.71
N LEU A 446 14.17 -0.75 5.30
CA LEU A 446 13.36 -1.84 4.77
C LEU A 446 11.85 -1.54 4.86
N ALA A 447 11.40 -0.90 5.94
CA ALA A 447 10.01 -0.48 6.09
C ALA A 447 9.65 0.62 5.08
N HIS A 448 10.56 1.58 4.85
CA HIS A 448 10.41 2.60 3.82
C HIS A 448 10.31 2.00 2.41
N LEU A 449 11.06 0.92 2.11
CA LEU A 449 10.94 0.18 0.84
C LEU A 449 9.52 -0.31 0.55
N VAL A 450 8.79 -0.80 1.55
CA VAL A 450 7.46 -1.39 1.34
C VAL A 450 6.34 -0.36 1.55
N GLN A 451 6.51 0.62 2.44
CA GLN A 451 5.49 1.64 2.72
C GLN A 451 5.53 2.81 1.72
N ARG A 452 6.72 3.19 1.24
CA ARG A 452 6.96 4.30 0.31
C ARG A 452 7.84 3.87 -0.88
N PRO A 453 7.39 2.89 -1.67
CA PRO A 453 8.20 2.27 -2.73
C PRO A 453 8.52 3.21 -3.90
N ASP A 454 7.75 4.27 -4.10
CA ASP A 454 7.95 5.30 -5.11
C ASP A 454 8.82 6.48 -4.64
N GLU A 455 9.28 6.48 -3.39
CA GLU A 455 10.28 7.42 -2.88
C GLU A 455 11.68 6.81 -2.95
N LYS A 456 12.62 7.51 -3.61
CA LYS A 456 14.02 7.11 -3.68
C LYS A 456 14.78 7.52 -2.41
N PRO A 457 15.32 6.59 -1.60
CA PRO A 457 16.28 6.96 -0.57
C PRO A 457 17.63 7.28 -1.21
N SER A 458 18.41 8.16 -0.56
CA SER A 458 19.76 8.53 -1.00
C SER A 458 20.85 7.71 -0.33
N VAL A 459 20.49 6.58 0.29
CA VAL A 459 21.40 5.69 1.02
C VAL A 459 21.30 4.27 0.47
N ALA A 460 22.46 3.69 0.19
CA ALA A 460 22.65 2.27 -0.06
C ALA A 460 23.26 1.56 1.16
N ILE A 461 22.99 0.27 1.32
CA ILE A 461 23.57 -0.54 2.39
C ILE A 461 24.79 -1.27 1.83
N VAL A 462 25.87 -1.34 2.60
CA VAL A 462 27.11 -2.02 2.21
C VAL A 462 27.45 -3.03 3.29
N LEU A 463 27.54 -4.30 2.93
CA LEU A 463 27.87 -5.41 3.81
C LEU A 463 29.32 -5.83 3.54
N LYS A 464 30.23 -5.48 4.45
CA LYS A 464 31.65 -5.85 4.43
C LYS A 464 31.89 -7.03 5.36
N ALA A 465 32.17 -8.22 4.83
CA ALA A 465 32.44 -9.36 5.72
C ALA A 465 33.25 -10.47 5.07
N ILE A 466 33.80 -11.33 5.93
CA ILE A 466 34.36 -12.63 5.59
C ILE A 466 33.25 -13.52 4.96
N PRO A 467 33.57 -14.42 4.02
CA PRO A 467 32.62 -15.41 3.50
C PRO A 467 31.94 -16.22 4.62
N GLY A 468 30.66 -16.57 4.45
CA GLY A 468 29.94 -17.43 5.40
C GLY A 468 29.16 -16.72 6.53
N THR A 469 29.15 -15.38 6.55
CA THR A 469 28.41 -14.55 7.53
C THR A 469 26.91 -14.37 7.23
N GLY A 470 26.38 -15.04 6.21
CA GLY A 470 24.94 -15.00 5.90
C GLY A 470 24.47 -13.82 5.05
N LYS A 471 25.36 -13.07 4.38
CA LYS A 471 25.02 -11.92 3.50
C LYS A 471 23.93 -12.25 2.47
N GLY A 472 24.11 -13.32 1.70
CA GLY A 472 23.10 -13.78 0.74
C GLY A 472 21.81 -14.25 1.43
N THR A 473 21.92 -14.91 2.59
CA THR A 473 20.77 -15.37 3.39
C THR A 473 19.91 -14.22 3.90
N THR A 474 20.54 -13.12 4.31
CA THR A 474 19.85 -11.90 4.78
C THR A 474 18.95 -11.31 3.71
N VAL A 475 19.37 -11.37 2.45
CA VAL A 475 18.68 -10.70 1.35
C VAL A 475 17.57 -11.56 0.74
N LYS A 476 17.61 -12.89 0.92
CA LYS A 476 16.58 -13.83 0.43
C LYS A 476 15.14 -13.41 0.75
N PRO A 477 14.74 -13.15 2.01
CA PRO A 477 13.37 -12.76 2.32
C PRO A 477 13.00 -11.42 1.67
N ILE A 478 13.95 -10.49 1.52
CA ILE A 478 13.73 -9.22 0.82
C ILE A 478 13.41 -9.46 -0.65
N LEU A 479 14.20 -10.29 -1.34
CA LEU A 479 13.94 -10.63 -2.74
C LEU A 479 12.63 -11.40 -2.92
N GLN A 480 12.27 -12.30 -1.99
CA GLN A 480 10.97 -12.97 -1.99
C GLN A 480 9.82 -11.97 -1.87
N MET A 481 9.91 -10.98 -0.97
CA MET A 481 8.91 -9.90 -0.87
C MET A 481 8.79 -9.09 -2.18
N MET A 482 9.92 -8.79 -2.82
CA MET A 482 9.95 -7.98 -4.04
C MET A 482 9.50 -8.75 -5.29
N GLY A 483 9.62 -10.09 -5.32
CA GLY A 483 9.34 -10.90 -6.50
C GLY A 483 10.13 -10.39 -7.73
N GLN A 484 9.44 -10.14 -8.84
CA GLN A 484 10.05 -9.63 -10.08
C GLN A 484 10.67 -8.22 -9.98
N TYR A 485 10.41 -7.48 -8.90
CA TYR A 485 10.94 -6.13 -8.66
C TYR A 485 12.25 -6.14 -7.86
N GLY A 486 12.68 -7.32 -7.40
CA GLY A 486 13.98 -7.57 -6.81
C GLY A 486 14.90 -8.27 -7.81
N VAL A 487 16.20 -7.94 -7.79
CA VAL A 487 17.19 -8.67 -8.59
C VAL A 487 18.49 -8.81 -7.82
N GLN A 488 19.14 -9.97 -7.97
CA GLN A 488 20.52 -10.19 -7.57
C GLN A 488 21.42 -10.11 -8.80
N VAL A 489 22.50 -9.34 -8.70
CA VAL A 489 23.53 -9.16 -9.73
C VAL A 489 24.90 -9.40 -9.13
N ASN A 490 25.86 -9.82 -9.95
CA ASN A 490 27.24 -10.03 -9.52
C ASN A 490 28.12 -8.89 -10.05
N GLY A 491 28.84 -8.23 -9.14
CA GLY A 491 29.74 -7.11 -9.40
C GLY A 491 29.05 -5.76 -9.70
N ALA A 492 29.80 -4.68 -9.57
CA ALA A 492 29.34 -3.31 -9.83
C ALA A 492 29.03 -3.03 -11.31
N GLY A 493 29.73 -3.70 -12.23
CA GLY A 493 29.66 -3.42 -13.66
C GLY A 493 28.29 -3.67 -14.30
N GLN A 494 27.44 -4.55 -13.74
CA GLN A 494 26.07 -4.76 -14.23
C GLN A 494 25.09 -3.64 -13.83
N ILE A 495 25.49 -2.80 -12.86
CA ILE A 495 24.71 -1.66 -12.36
C ILE A 495 25.24 -0.37 -12.97
N ALA A 496 26.55 -0.14 -12.87
CA ALA A 496 27.23 1.10 -13.28
C ALA A 496 27.77 1.06 -14.72
N GLY A 497 27.64 -0.09 -15.38
CA GLY A 497 28.06 -0.30 -16.75
C GLY A 497 27.21 0.47 -17.76
N LYS A 498 27.66 0.46 -19.01
CA LYS A 498 26.95 1.14 -20.10
C LYS A 498 25.58 0.53 -20.38
N PHE A 499 25.41 -0.79 -20.24
CA PHE A 499 24.12 -1.45 -20.45
C PHE A 499 23.52 -1.86 -19.10
N ASN A 500 22.45 -1.18 -18.68
CA ASN A 500 21.85 -1.30 -17.35
C ASN A 500 20.37 -1.73 -17.39
N ALA A 501 19.96 -2.42 -18.45
CA ALA A 501 18.57 -2.87 -18.66
C ALA A 501 17.98 -3.68 -17.49
N THR A 502 18.83 -4.36 -16.71
CA THR A 502 18.49 -5.12 -15.50
C THR A 502 17.88 -4.25 -14.40
N MET A 503 18.20 -2.95 -14.39
CA MET A 503 17.70 -1.97 -13.42
C MET A 503 16.27 -1.52 -13.71
N ALA A 504 15.76 -1.78 -14.92
CA ALA A 504 14.43 -1.37 -15.30
C ALA A 504 13.37 -1.98 -14.37
N ASN A 505 12.48 -1.11 -13.87
CA ASN A 505 11.32 -1.46 -13.05
C ASN A 505 11.72 -2.28 -11.81
N LYS A 506 12.82 -1.90 -11.14
CA LYS A 506 13.29 -2.52 -9.91
C LYS A 506 13.07 -1.62 -8.71
N LEU A 507 12.64 -2.22 -7.61
CA LEU A 507 12.58 -1.60 -6.29
C LEU A 507 13.80 -1.96 -5.44
N MET A 508 14.41 -3.13 -5.71
CA MET A 508 15.52 -3.63 -4.94
C MET A 508 16.58 -4.29 -5.84
N VAL A 509 17.83 -3.92 -5.63
CA VAL A 509 18.99 -4.53 -6.29
C VAL A 509 20.00 -4.95 -5.24
N PHE A 510 20.31 -6.23 -5.23
CA PHE A 510 21.39 -6.79 -4.45
C PHE A 510 22.58 -7.08 -5.35
N ALA A 511 23.69 -6.42 -5.09
CA ALA A 511 24.93 -6.57 -5.83
C ALA A 511 25.91 -7.37 -4.97
N ASP A 512 26.15 -8.61 -5.35
CA ASP A 512 27.11 -9.49 -4.66
C ASP A 512 28.51 -9.36 -5.28
N GLU A 513 29.54 -9.66 -4.50
CA GLU A 513 30.96 -9.60 -4.92
C GLU A 513 31.37 -8.26 -5.57
N VAL A 514 30.97 -7.16 -4.95
CA VAL A 514 31.20 -5.82 -5.51
C VAL A 514 32.64 -5.38 -5.27
N THR A 515 33.34 -5.09 -6.36
CA THR A 515 34.62 -4.37 -6.39
C THR A 515 34.49 -3.16 -7.31
N VAL A 516 34.86 -1.98 -6.80
CA VAL A 516 34.83 -0.73 -7.57
C VAL A 516 36.21 -0.50 -8.17
N ASN A 517 36.33 -0.74 -9.47
CA ASN A 517 37.62 -0.81 -10.15
C ASN A 517 38.10 0.55 -10.69
N SER A 518 37.22 1.56 -10.75
CA SER A 518 37.57 2.89 -11.26
C SER A 518 36.82 4.04 -10.57
N SER A 519 37.39 5.25 -10.61
CA SER A 519 36.73 6.47 -10.13
C SER A 519 35.42 6.75 -10.87
N ARG A 520 35.40 6.54 -12.19
CA ARG A 520 34.21 6.72 -13.04
C ARG A 520 33.06 5.79 -12.65
N GLU A 521 33.37 4.54 -12.28
CA GLU A 521 32.37 3.59 -11.78
C GLU A 521 31.81 4.02 -10.43
N ALA A 522 32.68 4.48 -9.52
CA ALA A 522 32.26 5.02 -8.22
C ALA A 522 31.30 6.21 -8.36
N ASP A 523 31.62 7.16 -9.25
CA ASP A 523 30.79 8.36 -9.46
C ASP A 523 29.43 8.03 -10.08
N ARG A 524 29.38 7.04 -10.98
CA ARG A 524 28.10 6.54 -11.54
C ARG A 524 27.24 5.84 -10.50
N LEU A 525 27.84 4.95 -9.69
CA LEU A 525 27.15 4.30 -8.57
C LEU A 525 26.53 5.32 -7.63
N LYS A 526 27.32 6.34 -7.26
CA LYS A 526 26.89 7.46 -6.44
C LYS A 526 25.65 8.16 -7.02
N GLY A 527 25.63 8.41 -8.33
CA GLY A 527 24.45 8.95 -9.01
C GLY A 527 23.25 8.00 -8.96
N ILE A 528 23.42 6.71 -9.27
CA ILE A 528 22.31 5.73 -9.22
C ILE A 528 21.74 5.60 -7.79
N ILE A 529 22.58 5.78 -6.76
CA ILE A 529 22.13 5.74 -5.36
C ILE A 529 21.29 6.97 -4.99
N SER A 530 21.66 8.17 -5.44
CA SER A 530 21.00 9.41 -5.00
C SER A 530 19.91 9.93 -5.92
N GLU A 531 20.05 9.75 -7.23
CA GLU A 531 19.18 10.39 -8.21
C GLU A 531 17.86 9.62 -8.40
N ASP A 532 16.78 10.37 -8.56
CA ASP A 532 15.42 9.89 -8.82
C ASP A 532 15.20 9.46 -10.28
N THR A 533 16.17 9.71 -11.15
CA THR A 533 16.13 9.42 -12.58
C THR A 533 17.44 8.75 -13.03
N ILE A 534 17.33 7.71 -13.84
CA ILE A 534 18.48 7.07 -14.51
C ILE A 534 18.26 7.03 -16.01
N ASN A 535 19.34 7.10 -16.77
CA ASN A 535 19.30 6.82 -18.21
C ASN A 535 19.42 5.30 -18.40
N LEU A 536 18.35 4.71 -18.90
CA LEU A 536 18.30 3.29 -19.23
C LEU A 536 18.90 3.07 -20.62
N GLU A 537 20.01 2.36 -20.68
CA GLU A 537 20.71 2.02 -21.91
C GLU A 537 20.52 0.53 -22.22
N ARG A 538 19.74 0.24 -23.26
CA ARG A 538 19.55 -1.12 -23.79
C ARG A 538 20.48 -1.33 -24.99
N LYS A 539 20.90 -2.58 -25.22
CA LYS A 539 21.80 -2.91 -26.33
C LYS A 539 21.13 -2.59 -27.68
N GLY A 540 21.71 -1.67 -28.44
CA GLY A 540 21.22 -1.27 -29.76
C GLY A 540 19.98 -0.36 -29.75
N ILE A 541 19.67 0.27 -28.62
CA ILE A 541 18.56 1.23 -28.48
C ILE A 541 19.13 2.49 -27.82
N ASP A 542 18.64 3.66 -28.23
CA ASP A 542 19.05 4.94 -27.64
C ASP A 542 18.71 5.01 -26.15
N PRO A 543 19.56 5.66 -25.32
CA PRO A 543 19.30 5.84 -23.90
C PRO A 543 17.98 6.60 -23.66
N GLU A 544 17.14 6.09 -22.75
CA GLU A 544 15.89 6.75 -22.36
C GLU A 544 15.89 7.09 -20.85
N PRO A 545 15.47 8.30 -20.44
CA PRO A 545 15.34 8.62 -19.03
C PRO A 545 14.18 7.83 -18.40
N MET A 546 14.40 7.26 -17.24
CA MET A 546 13.38 6.55 -16.48
C MET A 546 13.45 6.86 -14.99
N PRO A 547 12.30 6.85 -14.28
CA PRO A 547 12.29 6.93 -12.83
C PRO A 547 13.12 5.82 -12.18
N ASN A 548 13.88 6.18 -11.16
CA ASN A 548 14.69 5.29 -10.37
C ASN A 548 14.08 5.17 -8.97
N PHE A 549 13.44 4.04 -8.71
CA PHE A 549 12.91 3.69 -7.39
C PHE A 549 13.79 2.66 -6.65
N SER A 550 14.92 2.30 -7.27
CA SER A 550 15.71 1.16 -6.82
C SER A 550 16.51 1.47 -5.56
N ARG A 551 16.48 0.54 -4.62
CA ARG A 551 17.33 0.50 -3.44
C ARG A 551 18.46 -0.48 -3.65
N LEU A 552 19.65 -0.17 -3.13
CA LEU A 552 20.86 -0.94 -3.40
C LEU A 552 21.43 -1.51 -2.10
N ILE A 553 21.72 -2.80 -2.10
CA ILE A 553 22.58 -3.46 -1.13
C ILE A 553 23.81 -3.97 -1.87
N PHE A 554 25.00 -3.59 -1.42
CA PHE A 554 26.27 -4.11 -1.92
C PHE A 554 26.84 -5.09 -0.90
N ALA A 555 27.22 -6.28 -1.33
CA ALA A 555 28.01 -7.22 -0.54
C ALA A 555 29.41 -7.35 -1.16
N SER A 556 30.44 -7.35 -0.31
CA SER A 556 31.80 -7.59 -0.76
C SER A 556 32.63 -8.27 0.33
N ASN A 557 33.63 -9.01 -0.11
CA ASN A 557 34.64 -9.64 0.72
C ASN A 557 35.97 -8.85 0.70
N SER A 558 36.02 -7.71 0.01
CA SER A 558 37.20 -6.84 -0.04
C SER A 558 37.27 -5.93 1.19
N GLU A 559 38.49 -5.69 1.69
CA GLU A 559 38.77 -4.69 2.72
C GLU A 559 38.42 -3.27 2.24
N GLN A 560 38.53 -3.01 0.94
CA GLN A 560 38.14 -1.75 0.32
C GLN A 560 37.03 -2.00 -0.69
N VAL A 561 35.83 -1.53 -0.36
CA VAL A 561 34.64 -1.73 -1.20
C VAL A 561 34.25 -0.45 -1.91
N LEU A 562 34.52 0.70 -1.29
CA LEU A 562 34.01 2.00 -1.72
C LEU A 562 35.14 3.02 -1.82
N ARG A 563 34.95 4.03 -2.66
CA ARG A 563 35.74 5.27 -2.62
C ARG A 563 34.96 6.33 -1.84
N ALA A 564 35.04 6.25 -0.51
CA ALA A 564 34.36 7.16 0.40
C ALA A 564 35.21 8.41 0.66
N SER A 565 34.64 9.59 0.42
CA SER A 565 35.28 10.87 0.80
C SER A 565 34.88 11.27 2.23
N ILE A 566 35.58 12.24 2.82
CA ILE A 566 35.29 12.80 4.16
C ILE A 566 33.79 13.13 4.39
N ARG A 567 33.08 13.59 3.36
CA ARG A 567 31.65 13.97 3.44
C ARG A 567 30.70 12.90 2.87
N GLU A 568 31.12 11.65 2.86
CA GLU A 568 30.30 10.58 2.30
C GLU A 568 29.07 10.33 3.18
N ARG A 569 27.90 10.31 2.55
CA ARG A 569 26.59 10.21 3.22
C ARG A 569 25.64 9.19 2.57
N ARG A 570 26.05 8.60 1.45
CA ARG A 570 25.20 7.72 0.63
C ARG A 570 25.29 6.25 1.00
N TYR A 571 26.04 5.91 2.05
CA TYR A 571 26.27 4.52 2.44
C TYR A 571 26.03 4.35 3.94
N LEU A 572 25.29 3.29 4.28
CA LEU A 572 25.39 2.65 5.59
C LEU A 572 26.35 1.46 5.43
N VAL A 573 27.54 1.56 6.01
CA VAL A 573 28.54 0.47 5.94
C VAL A 573 28.41 -0.39 7.19
N LEU A 574 28.06 -1.65 7.00
CA LEU A 574 27.88 -2.64 8.05
C LEU A 574 28.95 -3.72 7.93
N GLU A 575 29.47 -4.14 9.07
CA GLU A 575 30.49 -5.20 9.17
C GLU A 575 29.93 -6.35 9.99
N PRO A 576 29.20 -7.29 9.34
CA PRO A 576 28.63 -8.43 10.03
C PRO A 576 29.65 -9.20 10.88
N THR A 577 29.30 -9.52 12.13
CA THR A 577 30.19 -10.28 13.03
C THR A 577 30.37 -11.73 12.55
N PRO A 578 31.58 -12.30 12.64
CA PRO A 578 31.83 -13.70 12.31
C PRO A 578 31.44 -14.67 13.45
N GLU A 579 30.94 -14.19 14.60
CA GLU A 579 30.63 -15.02 15.78
C GLU A 579 29.82 -16.28 15.48
N HIS A 580 28.75 -16.14 14.70
CA HIS A 580 27.90 -17.26 14.29
C HIS A 580 28.29 -17.83 12.91
N ALA A 581 29.41 -17.41 12.32
CA ALA A 581 29.84 -17.92 11.03
C ALA A 581 30.05 -19.44 11.12
N GLN A 582 29.46 -20.18 10.18
CA GLN A 582 29.50 -21.65 10.13
C GLN A 582 28.72 -22.37 11.26
N GLU A 583 27.99 -21.68 12.13
CA GLU A 583 27.12 -22.31 13.13
C GLU A 583 25.84 -22.88 12.49
N LYS A 584 25.83 -24.19 12.28
CA LYS A 584 24.74 -24.88 11.59
C LYS A 584 23.37 -24.65 12.24
N ASN A 585 23.25 -24.84 13.56
CA ASN A 585 21.97 -24.74 14.26
C ASN A 585 21.35 -23.33 14.17
N TYR A 586 22.21 -22.31 14.20
CA TYR A 586 21.80 -20.91 14.05
C TYR A 586 21.21 -20.66 12.66
N PHE A 587 21.94 -21.04 11.61
CA PHE A 587 21.50 -20.87 10.23
C PHE A 587 20.33 -21.77 9.86
N ASP A 588 20.22 -22.97 10.44
CA ASP A 588 19.06 -23.86 10.26
C ASP A 588 17.78 -23.19 10.81
N ARG A 589 17.84 -22.53 11.97
CA ARG A 589 16.72 -21.74 12.51
C ARG A 589 16.29 -20.63 11.54
N LEU A 590 17.24 -19.86 11.03
CA LEU A 590 16.99 -18.77 10.08
C LEU A 590 16.45 -19.30 8.74
N HIS A 591 17.04 -20.35 8.20
CA HIS A 591 16.60 -20.98 6.95
C HIS A 591 15.20 -21.59 7.07
N ASN A 592 14.91 -22.27 8.18
CA ASN A 592 13.57 -22.79 8.45
C ASN A 592 12.56 -21.64 8.49
N TRP A 593 12.90 -20.52 9.14
CA TRP A 593 12.05 -19.34 9.14
C TRP A 593 11.83 -18.75 7.74
N ILE A 594 12.90 -18.58 6.93
CA ILE A 594 12.80 -18.09 5.54
C ILE A 594 11.91 -19.00 4.69
N ASN A 595 12.07 -20.32 4.83
CA ASN A 595 11.35 -21.31 4.04
C ASN A 595 9.89 -21.50 4.49
N ASN A 596 9.57 -21.15 5.73
CA ASN A 596 8.23 -21.25 6.31
C ASN A 596 7.56 -19.87 6.37
N ASP A 597 7.31 -19.25 5.20
CA ASP A 597 6.60 -17.96 5.06
C ASP A 597 7.26 -16.74 5.75
N GLY A 598 8.55 -16.81 6.12
CA GLY A 598 9.25 -15.71 6.80
C GLY A 598 9.17 -14.36 6.06
N ALA A 599 9.23 -14.36 4.72
CA ALA A 599 9.05 -13.14 3.93
C ALA A 599 7.66 -12.50 4.11
N SER A 600 6.59 -13.30 4.25
CA SER A 600 5.22 -12.83 4.50
C SER A 600 5.08 -12.21 5.90
N HIS A 601 5.76 -12.79 6.89
CA HIS A 601 5.83 -12.27 8.26
C HIS A 601 6.62 -10.96 8.33
N LEU A 602 7.77 -10.90 7.66
CA LEU A 602 8.57 -9.70 7.56
C LEU A 602 7.78 -8.58 6.86
N MET A 603 7.07 -8.88 5.78
CA MET A 603 6.25 -7.90 5.07
C MET A 603 5.17 -7.30 5.99
N ALA A 604 4.47 -8.12 6.78
CA ALA A 604 3.46 -7.65 7.72
C ALA A 604 4.06 -6.76 8.83
N TYR A 605 5.22 -7.14 9.38
CA TYR A 605 5.94 -6.33 10.36
C TYR A 605 6.39 -4.98 9.79
N LEU A 606 7.00 -4.99 8.59
CA LEU A 606 7.53 -3.79 7.95
C LEU A 606 6.42 -2.80 7.54
N LEU A 607 5.24 -3.28 7.15
CA LEU A 607 4.09 -2.42 6.83
C LEU A 607 3.55 -1.66 8.06
N ASN A 608 3.76 -2.17 9.27
CA ASN A 608 3.30 -1.58 10.53
C ASN A 608 4.41 -0.88 11.32
N THR A 609 5.64 -0.86 10.81
CA THR A 609 6.78 -0.21 11.47
C THR A 609 6.62 1.31 11.42
N ASP A 610 6.78 1.99 12.54
CA ASP A 610 6.73 3.45 12.59
C ASP A 610 7.94 4.07 11.88
N LEU A 611 7.67 5.02 10.98
CA LEU A 611 8.67 5.77 10.22
C LEU A 611 8.72 7.25 10.62
N SER A 612 8.02 7.67 11.67
CA SER A 612 7.93 9.08 12.11
C SER A 612 9.29 9.74 12.34
N THR A 613 10.26 8.98 12.88
CA THR A 613 11.62 9.44 13.16
C THR A 613 12.65 8.99 12.12
N PHE A 614 12.24 8.26 11.08
CA PHE A 614 13.16 7.70 10.08
C PHE A 614 13.47 8.69 8.96
N ASP A 615 14.76 8.94 8.72
CA ASP A 615 15.22 9.76 7.60
C ASP A 615 15.91 8.88 6.53
N PRO A 616 15.29 8.65 5.35
CA PRO A 616 15.87 7.81 4.29
C PRO A 616 17.12 8.40 3.63
N ARG A 617 17.53 9.63 4.00
CA ARG A 617 18.67 10.34 3.42
C ARG A 617 19.88 10.43 4.35
N ARG A 618 19.75 9.99 5.61
CA ARG A 618 20.77 10.22 6.64
C ARG A 618 21.05 8.97 7.46
N ALA A 619 21.94 8.12 6.93
CA ALA A 619 22.46 6.96 7.65
C ALA A 619 23.33 7.39 8.85
N PRO A 620 23.35 6.60 9.95
CA PRO A 620 24.34 6.76 11.01
C PRO A 620 25.75 6.50 10.48
N VAL A 621 26.73 7.23 11.02
CA VAL A 621 28.16 7.00 10.72
C VAL A 621 28.64 5.81 11.53
N THR A 622 29.02 4.74 10.85
CA THR A 622 29.53 3.50 11.45
C THR A 622 31.05 3.46 11.42
N ALA A 623 31.66 2.67 12.30
CA ALA A 623 33.11 2.44 12.29
C ALA A 623 33.61 1.93 10.93
N GLY A 624 32.82 1.08 10.25
CA GLY A 624 33.12 0.62 8.89
C GLY A 624 33.16 1.73 7.85
N LEU A 625 32.26 2.72 7.94
CA LEU A 625 32.28 3.89 7.06
C LEU A 625 33.50 4.77 7.36
N VAL A 626 33.81 4.98 8.63
CA VAL A 626 35.01 5.73 9.06
C VAL A 626 36.27 5.09 8.50
N ARG A 627 36.43 3.76 8.58
CA ARG A 627 37.55 3.03 7.98
C ARG A 627 37.67 3.21 6.46
N GLU A 628 36.54 3.19 5.74
CA GLU A 628 36.52 3.47 4.30
C GLU A 628 36.96 4.90 4.00
N ILE A 629 36.53 5.88 4.80
CA ILE A 629 36.96 7.28 4.67
C ILE A 629 38.46 7.42 4.95
N LEU A 630 38.95 6.81 6.05
CA LEU A 630 40.37 6.85 6.44
C LEU A 630 41.28 6.27 5.34
N SER A 631 40.86 5.17 4.71
CA SER A 631 41.57 4.53 3.60
C SER A 631 41.61 5.36 2.31
N ASN A 632 40.72 6.36 2.20
CA ASN A 632 40.54 7.21 1.02
C ASN A 632 40.79 8.70 1.35
N LEU A 633 41.46 9.01 2.47
CA LEU A 633 41.74 10.39 2.85
C LEU A 633 42.55 11.11 1.77
N PRO A 634 42.23 12.39 1.49
CA PRO A 634 43.08 13.18 0.62
C PRO A 634 44.49 13.35 1.24
N PRO A 635 45.52 13.65 0.44
CA PRO A 635 46.91 13.52 0.85
C PRO A 635 47.29 14.29 2.13
N ALA A 636 46.81 15.52 2.31
CA ALA A 636 47.17 16.34 3.48
C ALA A 636 46.46 15.86 4.76
N GLU A 637 45.21 15.42 4.64
CA GLU A 637 44.45 14.83 5.72
C GLU A 637 45.04 13.48 6.15
N ASN A 638 45.46 12.65 5.19
CA ASN A 638 46.17 11.40 5.47
C ASN A 638 47.52 11.66 6.17
N TYR A 639 48.27 12.68 5.73
CA TYR A 639 49.51 13.11 6.38
C TYR A 639 49.27 13.47 7.86
N VAL A 640 48.31 14.36 8.12
CA VAL A 640 47.96 14.77 9.49
C VAL A 640 47.42 13.62 10.31
N TYR A 641 46.57 12.76 9.75
CA TYR A 641 46.08 11.57 10.43
C TYR A 641 47.22 10.67 10.93
N ARG A 642 48.21 10.38 10.07
CA ARG A 642 49.39 9.59 10.45
C ARG A 642 50.21 10.24 11.56
N GLU A 643 50.37 11.56 11.52
CA GLU A 643 51.05 12.31 12.58
C GLU A 643 50.27 12.22 13.91
N LEU A 644 48.94 12.35 13.89
CA LEU A 644 48.11 12.28 15.09
C LEU A 644 48.03 10.87 15.72
N CYS A 645 48.22 9.82 14.90
CA CYS A 645 48.37 8.44 15.34
C CYS A 645 49.78 8.11 15.85
N SER A 646 50.76 9.00 15.68
CA SER A 646 52.12 8.78 16.17
C SER A 646 52.18 8.91 17.69
N PRO A 647 53.01 8.10 18.40
CA PRO A 647 53.29 8.29 19.83
C PRO A 647 53.91 9.66 20.16
N SER A 648 54.49 10.32 19.16
CA SER A 648 55.02 11.68 19.27
C SER A 648 54.57 12.48 18.04
N PRO A 649 53.33 12.99 18.03
CA PRO A 649 52.79 13.73 16.90
C PRO A 649 53.69 14.89 16.49
N PHE A 650 53.88 15.07 15.19
CA PHE A 650 54.72 16.11 14.61
C PHE A 650 56.12 16.16 15.22
N ARG A 651 56.67 14.97 15.53
CA ARG A 651 58.02 14.78 16.10
C ARG A 651 58.21 15.39 17.49
N GLY A 652 57.12 15.70 18.21
CA GLY A 652 57.17 16.28 19.55
C GLY A 652 57.65 17.73 19.59
N LEU A 653 57.51 18.46 18.48
CA LEU A 653 57.86 19.87 18.40
C LEU A 653 56.82 20.72 19.14
N ALA A 654 57.24 21.80 19.79
CA ALA A 654 56.33 22.79 20.37
C ALA A 654 55.75 23.77 19.33
N ARG A 655 56.43 23.89 18.17
CA ARG A 655 56.05 24.79 17.09
C ARG A 655 56.46 24.22 15.74
N LEU A 656 55.55 24.26 14.77
CA LEU A 656 55.78 23.81 13.40
C LEU A 656 56.05 24.97 12.47
N SER A 657 57.11 24.88 11.66
CA SER A 657 57.37 25.80 10.57
C SER A 657 56.56 25.40 9.34
N ALA A 658 55.68 26.29 8.85
CA ALA A 658 54.79 25.98 7.74
C ALA A 658 55.56 25.59 6.46
N SER A 659 56.71 26.22 6.21
CA SER A 659 57.57 25.89 5.05
C SER A 659 58.23 24.52 5.18
N GLU A 660 58.66 24.15 6.40
CA GLU A 660 59.28 22.86 6.65
C GLU A 660 58.27 21.72 6.55
N GLU A 661 57.09 21.86 7.16
CA GLU A 661 56.04 20.84 7.07
C GLU A 661 55.55 20.64 5.64
N VAL A 662 55.45 21.71 4.85
CA VAL A 662 55.11 21.59 3.43
C VAL A 662 56.18 20.81 2.68
N THR A 663 57.45 21.06 2.98
CA THR A 663 58.57 20.36 2.34
C THR A 663 58.54 18.86 2.67
N ARG A 664 58.25 18.52 3.93
CA ARG A 664 58.11 17.13 4.40
C ARG A 664 56.91 16.43 3.80
N PHE A 665 55.75 17.09 3.81
CA PHE A 665 54.54 16.57 3.17
C PHE A 665 54.78 16.28 1.68
N MET A 666 55.45 17.19 0.96
CA MET A 666 55.80 16.98 -0.44
C MET A 666 56.78 15.83 -0.64
N ALA A 667 57.80 15.70 0.22
CA ALA A 667 58.76 14.60 0.16
C ALA A 667 58.06 13.24 0.36
N GLN A 668 57.19 13.13 1.37
CA GLN A 668 56.41 11.91 1.60
C GLN A 668 55.48 11.59 0.43
N PHE A 669 54.81 12.59 -0.14
CA PHE A 669 53.93 12.38 -1.30
C PHE A 669 54.71 11.93 -2.55
N GLN A 670 55.96 12.37 -2.68
CA GLN A 670 56.88 11.94 -3.73
C GLN A 670 57.37 10.51 -3.53
N GLU A 671 57.62 10.07 -2.29
CA GLU A 671 57.94 8.67 -1.96
C GLU A 671 56.79 7.72 -2.31
N GLU A 672 55.54 8.18 -2.19
CA GLU A 672 54.34 7.45 -2.61
C GLU A 672 54.14 7.43 -4.15
N GLY A 673 55.08 8.02 -4.91
CA GLY A 673 55.10 7.99 -6.38
C GLY A 673 54.34 9.13 -7.06
N PHE A 674 53.96 10.17 -6.33
CA PHE A 674 53.17 11.29 -6.85
C PHE A 674 53.94 12.62 -6.85
N ALA A 675 53.69 13.49 -7.83
CA ALA A 675 54.28 14.82 -7.88
C ALA A 675 53.27 15.90 -7.45
N MET A 676 53.69 16.85 -6.61
CA MET A 676 52.87 17.99 -6.18
C MET A 676 53.66 19.30 -6.30
N ASN A 677 52.99 20.40 -6.64
CA ASN A 677 53.62 21.72 -6.61
C ASN A 677 53.50 22.38 -5.23
N ALA A 678 54.51 23.15 -4.83
CA ALA A 678 54.59 23.78 -3.52
C ALA A 678 53.42 24.74 -3.19
N PRO A 679 52.85 25.52 -4.14
CA PRO A 679 51.65 26.32 -3.87
C PRO A 679 50.40 25.49 -3.53
N ALA A 680 50.20 24.33 -4.17
CA ALA A 680 49.11 23.42 -3.83
C ALA A 680 49.31 22.79 -2.45
N ALA A 681 50.52 22.30 -2.17
CA ALA A 681 50.88 21.72 -0.88
C ALA A 681 50.66 22.71 0.29
N ARG A 682 51.11 23.96 0.15
CA ARG A 682 50.85 25.04 1.14
C ARG A 682 49.37 25.25 1.41
N ARG A 683 48.55 25.28 0.37
CA ARG A 683 47.09 25.49 0.51
C ARG A 683 46.41 24.31 1.20
N MET A 684 46.81 23.08 0.88
CA MET A 684 46.25 21.88 1.50
C MET A 684 46.63 21.81 2.98
N MET A 685 47.92 21.94 3.30
CA MET A 685 48.43 21.92 4.68
C MET A 685 47.82 23.03 5.55
N GLY A 686 47.76 24.27 5.03
CA GLY A 686 47.14 25.38 5.77
C GLY A 686 45.65 25.18 6.03
N ARG A 687 44.92 24.51 5.11
CA ARG A 687 43.50 24.21 5.31
C ARG A 687 43.29 23.17 6.40
N ILE A 688 44.05 22.06 6.38
CA ILE A 688 43.89 21.00 7.37
C ILE A 688 44.31 21.48 8.77
N PHE A 689 45.43 22.20 8.89
CA PHE A 689 45.87 22.75 10.18
C PHE A 689 44.84 23.71 10.79
N ALA A 690 44.24 24.58 9.98
CA ALA A 690 43.14 25.41 10.45
C ALA A 690 41.91 24.59 10.87
N ALA A 691 41.60 23.51 10.16
CA ALA A 691 40.45 22.65 10.45
C ALA A 691 40.61 21.83 11.75
N ILE A 692 41.84 21.48 12.12
CA ILE A 692 42.13 20.81 13.40
C ILE A 692 42.45 21.78 14.54
N GLY A 693 42.23 23.08 14.34
CA GLY A 693 42.36 24.09 15.39
C GLY A 693 43.78 24.59 15.67
N LEU A 694 44.76 24.33 14.80
CA LEU A 694 46.12 24.86 14.99
C LEU A 694 46.19 26.36 14.68
N GLU A 695 46.63 27.14 15.67
CA GLU A 695 46.74 28.58 15.54
C GLU A 695 47.91 28.99 14.66
N ARG A 696 47.62 29.82 13.65
CA ARG A 696 48.62 30.36 12.74
C ARG A 696 49.25 31.63 13.32
N VAL A 697 50.55 31.57 13.59
CA VAL A 697 51.35 32.67 14.14
C VAL A 697 52.39 33.15 13.12
N GLY A 698 52.70 34.46 13.13
CA GLY A 698 53.73 35.05 12.27
C GLY A 698 53.23 35.49 10.88
N ARG A 699 54.12 36.11 10.09
CA ARG A 699 53.83 36.60 8.73
C ARG A 699 54.89 36.11 7.75
N ALA A 700 54.46 35.83 6.51
CA ALA A 700 55.33 35.30 5.47
C ALA A 700 56.51 36.25 5.12
N ASP A 701 56.34 37.56 5.35
CA ASP A 701 57.34 38.61 5.10
C ASP A 701 58.22 38.93 6.33
N ARG A 702 57.94 38.34 7.50
CA ARG A 702 58.65 38.62 8.77
C ARG A 702 58.86 37.37 9.61
N GLY A 703 59.84 36.54 9.23
CA GLY A 703 60.31 35.41 10.04
C GLY A 703 59.60 34.07 9.80
N GLY A 704 58.60 34.02 8.91
CA GLY A 704 57.91 32.78 8.53
C GLY A 704 56.55 32.61 9.20
N ILE A 705 55.81 31.60 8.76
CA ILE A 705 54.51 31.22 9.34
C ILE A 705 54.73 29.98 10.19
N PHE A 706 54.17 29.98 11.40
CA PHE A 706 54.27 28.88 12.35
C PHE A 706 52.90 28.44 12.86
N TYR A 707 52.83 27.21 13.36
CA TYR A 707 51.69 26.68 14.09
C TYR A 707 52.13 26.25 15.49
N GLU A 708 51.40 26.66 16.51
CA GLU A 708 51.67 26.26 17.90
C GLU A 708 51.04 24.89 18.17
N LEU A 709 51.79 24.03 18.86
CA LEU A 709 51.34 22.69 19.25
C LEU A 709 51.19 22.62 20.78
N PRO A 710 50.25 21.81 21.29
CA PRO A 710 50.18 21.51 22.71
C PRO A 710 51.50 20.93 23.22
N ALA A 711 51.80 21.18 24.51
CA ALA A 711 52.93 20.53 25.16
C ALA A 711 52.76 18.99 25.10
N LYS A 712 53.86 18.24 25.21
CA LYS A 712 53.79 16.77 25.11
C LYS A 712 52.93 16.16 26.22
N GLU A 713 52.91 16.80 27.38
CA GLU A 713 52.15 16.40 28.57
C GLU A 713 50.71 16.98 28.58
N ASP A 714 50.37 17.84 27.61
CA ASP A 714 49.04 18.45 27.48
C ASP A 714 48.08 17.50 26.76
N PHE A 715 47.59 16.52 27.50
CA PHE A 715 46.64 15.53 26.98
C PHE A 715 45.36 16.19 26.46
N GLU A 716 44.82 17.20 27.17
CA GLU A 716 43.59 17.91 26.75
C GLU A 716 43.78 18.68 25.44
N GLY A 717 44.95 19.29 25.21
CA GLY A 717 45.26 19.95 23.94
C GLY A 717 45.32 18.98 22.76
N TRP A 718 45.96 17.82 22.94
CA TRP A 718 46.02 16.79 21.89
C TRP A 718 44.67 16.12 21.64
N ASP A 719 43.89 15.92 22.69
CA ASP A 719 42.50 15.47 22.67
C ASP A 719 41.61 16.39 21.83
N ALA A 720 41.70 17.70 22.06
CA ALA A 720 40.95 18.71 21.31
C ALA A 720 41.31 18.71 19.80
N ILE A 721 42.59 18.50 19.47
CA ILE A 721 43.04 18.39 18.07
C ILE A 721 42.48 17.12 17.42
N ARG A 722 42.55 15.96 18.11
CA ARG A 722 41.99 14.70 17.61
C ARG A 722 40.46 14.79 17.48
N SER A 723 39.79 15.41 18.44
CA SER A 723 38.36 15.69 18.41
C SER A 723 37.97 16.57 17.23
N SER A 724 38.76 17.60 16.93
CA SER A 724 38.55 18.43 15.75
C SER A 724 38.73 17.64 14.45
N PHE A 725 39.76 16.81 14.36
CA PHE A 725 39.98 15.93 13.19
C PHE A 725 38.83 14.93 13.02
N ALA A 726 38.41 14.25 14.09
CA ALA A 726 37.30 13.30 14.05
C ALA A 726 35.97 13.98 13.70
N GLY A 727 35.74 15.19 14.19
CA GLY A 727 34.59 16.03 13.83
C GLY A 727 34.53 16.34 12.34
N MET A 728 35.66 16.49 11.65
CA MET A 728 35.68 16.64 10.18
C MET A 728 35.10 15.41 9.46
N LEU A 729 35.25 14.22 10.05
CA LEU A 729 34.72 12.96 9.55
C LEU A 729 33.30 12.67 10.06
N ASN A 730 32.69 13.60 10.81
CA ASN A 730 31.41 13.44 11.51
C ASN A 730 31.39 12.17 12.38
N SER A 731 32.50 11.92 13.08
CA SER A 731 32.74 10.72 13.87
C SER A 731 33.24 11.09 15.26
N ALA A 732 33.07 10.17 16.21
CA ALA A 732 33.70 10.26 17.51
C ALA A 732 35.21 9.91 17.41
N PRO A 733 36.08 10.48 18.26
CA PRO A 733 37.52 10.28 18.16
C PRO A 733 37.96 8.83 18.38
N GLU A 734 37.25 8.08 19.23
CA GLU A 734 37.53 6.68 19.54
C GLU A 734 37.32 5.79 18.30
N GLN A 735 36.37 6.14 17.43
CA GLN A 735 36.12 5.44 16.17
C GLN A 735 37.20 5.73 15.12
N VAL A 736 37.88 6.88 15.22
CA VAL A 736 38.89 7.34 14.25
C VAL A 736 40.30 6.88 14.66
N PHE A 737 40.65 7.05 15.93
CA PHE A 737 42.00 6.79 16.45
C PHE A 737 42.10 5.47 17.25
N GLY A 738 40.97 4.91 17.68
CA GLY A 738 40.92 3.74 18.57
C GLY A 738 40.91 4.14 20.06
N GLU A 739 40.42 3.22 20.91
CA GLU A 739 40.29 3.44 22.36
C GLU A 739 41.64 3.62 23.08
N SER A 740 42.75 3.13 22.52
CA SER A 740 44.08 3.18 23.14
C SER A 740 44.73 4.57 23.14
N PHE A 741 44.11 5.57 22.51
CA PHE A 741 44.59 6.96 22.46
C PHE A 741 43.91 7.88 23.49
N TRP A 742 43.01 7.33 24.30
CA TRP A 742 42.15 8.02 25.26
C TRP A 742 42.39 7.51 26.67
#